data_AF-A0A959L4Z5-F1
#
_entry.id   AF-A0A959L4Z5-F1
#
_cell.length_a   1.000
_cell.length_b   1.000
_cell.length_c   1.000
_cell.angle_alpha   90.00
_cell.angle_beta   90.00
_cell.angle_gamma   90.00
#
_symmetry.space_group_name_H-M   'P 1'
#
loop_
_entity.id
_entity.type
_entity.pdbx_description
1 polymer ?
#
loop_
_entity_poly.entity_id
_entity_poly.type
_entity_poly.pdbx_seq_one_letter_code
_entity_poly.pdbx_strand_id
1 'polypeptide(L)'
;MNLRKYYSIALYLICTLPMFAQENVKLLSNWDYRRKMTRYEKINKVISTGNGYIAAVGETHGESGDIDGLFILMDAEKGETQVWKSIGREGQQSFQSIVQNFDGTFTLVGYDERLKGERNGWLVDVDIQGNELNRIPVKGKAGMSNEITDIAINGAGITLLMGKQNVGKSEECWLLMRNGPESCTTLNLEKETPGSANQLIALPDGYFALVGSTDSKNREHPNQAWVAKFDHEGKDVWSGIHYIGDKGWQEGISICPSPLDGGIVLSGVTNSKGAGDLDMWLVKLNKDGELEWDRTFGGINADRTASVVALSAGGYALMGHTWSHLPKASTSILKVVVVNNDGEWLDDATYYIPEARGSQTGYSICESLIKPEVIIAGNSTADKSNPSLTYIADITYQSPIDLALIKTDDDTYGNIANLNLELSSSKFVDADASKFLQEGERGYVTVDVTNSSLATIHNVKADISSNDQQDIKFWNQIYMGSFQAGQSKTLRIPVEASNQLTKGSYQLNINLEANGMNAASSQVKIASNRPDPASLIVNRHSFSPEMNANPGNPITLTVELINNGGTQTDPVTATFSIPSGVESLNNEKVEIPALAPNDKYSVTFDFAYSNVFDQNSIKVEFESETKSNLPGIKRSFSYGVASTRPVADANPPAPNSSLDIIWTSHDLNEYRTVEVTQREVNIKAIALANKELSKRNFAVLINGRRSQGQKLDESRLTPPEGHQLGRIQQSYTDVINLRDGDNEVQVVYYDDAGEIIGKSTPLIFKYLSRKAPNLYVLSIGVQHEDLQYTVNDAKKFAEMYGKLRDDKGRTFRKVSVIEMTTKEETTERNIKRAFLNLSRNNTISDDDLIVVFISSHGKVMDGNRYVLLPSDYDPQYEEITTVDFDEDILKRLRNLDGKKLLFIDACHSGSAGSRSFSDAAASKMVNDLINSTAGMEIFASCANNEFSYEDPQWNNGAFTKAIIEAFNNETVDIDGNKIHADKYTEYNGKKDQGSDGIITIEELKEFVQQRVPYLVKNVKNKEQNPTNKSTELLKEDLPIYLVN
;
A
#
# COMPACT_ATOMS: atom_id res chain seq x y z
N MET A 1 2.21 -3.64 -79.84
CA MET A 1 1.99 -2.18 -79.84
C MET A 1 0.95 -1.86 -78.77
N ASN A 2 1.36 -1.09 -77.75
CA ASN A 2 0.55 -0.47 -76.67
C ASN A 2 -0.22 -1.34 -75.66
N LEU A 3 0.51 -1.94 -74.70
CA LEU A 3 0.02 -2.32 -73.35
C LEU A 3 0.46 -1.32 -72.25
N ARG A 4 0.98 -0.14 -72.63
CA ARG A 4 1.52 0.88 -71.71
C ARG A 4 0.47 1.80 -71.04
N LYS A 5 -0.84 1.59 -71.24
CA LYS A 5 -1.89 2.47 -70.69
C LYS A 5 -2.65 1.93 -69.46
N TYR A 6 -2.43 0.68 -69.04
CA TYR A 6 -3.09 0.12 -67.84
C TYR A 6 -2.20 0.05 -66.59
N TYR A 7 -0.89 0.29 -66.70
CA TYR A 7 0.00 0.31 -65.52
C TYR A 7 -0.09 1.59 -64.67
N SER A 8 -0.68 2.66 -65.19
CA SER A 8 -0.74 3.95 -64.47
C SER A 8 -1.96 4.09 -63.54
N ILE A 9 -2.97 3.23 -63.69
CA ILE A 9 -4.16 3.22 -62.81
C ILE A 9 -4.06 2.08 -61.78
N ALA A 10 -3.43 0.96 -62.12
CA ALA A 10 -3.15 -0.11 -61.15
C ALA A 10 -2.12 0.30 -60.09
N LEU A 11 -1.16 1.18 -60.41
CA LEU A 11 -0.22 1.70 -59.40
C LEU A 11 -0.85 2.74 -58.46
N TYR A 12 -1.98 3.36 -58.85
CA TYR A 12 -2.71 4.29 -57.99
C TYR A 12 -3.76 3.59 -57.12
N LEU A 13 -4.27 2.42 -57.53
CA LEU A 13 -5.18 1.60 -56.73
C LEU A 13 -4.48 0.61 -55.78
N ILE A 14 -3.19 0.31 -55.96
CA ILE A 14 -2.40 -0.51 -55.02
C ILE A 14 -1.80 0.35 -53.87
N CYS A 15 -1.84 1.67 -53.97
CA CYS A 15 -1.42 2.60 -52.89
C CYS A 15 -2.55 2.94 -51.89
N THR A 16 -3.62 2.14 -51.82
CA THR A 16 -4.65 2.23 -50.77
C THR A 16 -4.61 1.05 -49.80
N LEU A 17 -3.45 0.38 -49.72
CA LEU A 17 -3.08 -0.29 -48.47
C LEU A 17 -2.75 0.80 -47.46
N PRO A 18 -3.31 0.74 -46.26
CA PRO A 18 -3.29 1.85 -45.32
C PRO A 18 -1.83 2.23 -45.00
N MET A 19 -1.52 3.49 -45.27
CA MET A 19 -0.39 4.19 -44.66
C MET A 19 -0.65 4.21 -43.15
N PHE A 20 -0.36 3.12 -42.44
CA PHE A 20 -0.57 3.03 -41.00
C PHE A 20 0.68 3.49 -40.23
N ALA A 21 0.42 4.33 -39.21
CA ALA A 21 1.28 4.74 -38.09
C ALA A 21 2.52 5.63 -38.35
N GLN A 22 2.47 6.57 -39.31
CA GLN A 22 3.51 7.62 -39.38
C GLN A 22 3.44 8.69 -38.27
N GLU A 23 2.30 8.83 -37.57
CA GLU A 23 2.09 9.92 -36.60
C GLU A 23 2.51 9.60 -35.16
N ASN A 24 2.87 8.34 -34.84
CA ASN A 24 3.01 7.86 -33.45
C ASN A 24 4.45 7.58 -32.98
N VAL A 25 5.47 7.89 -33.81
CA VAL A 25 6.88 7.66 -33.45
C VAL A 25 7.62 8.98 -33.51
N LYS A 26 8.10 9.49 -32.37
CA LYS A 26 8.99 10.65 -32.34
C LYS A 26 10.40 10.18 -32.00
N LEU A 27 11.35 10.52 -32.86
CA LEU A 27 12.77 10.34 -32.56
C LEU A 27 13.16 11.32 -31.46
N LEU A 28 13.68 10.80 -30.34
CA LEU A 28 14.13 11.58 -29.18
C LEU A 28 15.54 12.16 -29.35
N SER A 29 16.09 12.05 -30.56
CA SER A 29 17.45 12.47 -30.84
C SER A 29 17.53 13.20 -32.18
N ASN A 30 17.96 14.47 -32.14
CA ASN A 30 18.29 15.27 -33.33
C ASN A 30 19.65 14.84 -33.92
N TRP A 31 19.76 13.58 -34.32
CA TRP A 31 20.99 13.02 -34.85
C TRP A 31 21.33 13.66 -36.20
N ASP A 32 22.36 14.51 -36.22
CA ASP A 32 22.93 15.02 -37.46
C ASP A 32 23.68 13.88 -38.15
N TYR A 33 22.96 13.16 -39.02
CA TYR A 33 23.36 12.03 -39.86
C TYR A 33 24.59 12.30 -40.78
N ARG A 34 25.20 13.49 -40.68
CA ARG A 34 26.34 13.93 -41.51
C ARG A 34 27.70 13.42 -41.02
N ARG A 35 27.78 12.66 -39.93
CA ARG A 35 29.01 11.97 -39.54
C ARG A 35 29.19 10.70 -40.37
N LYS A 36 29.87 10.85 -41.52
CA LYS A 36 30.52 9.87 -42.42
C LYS A 36 30.07 8.40 -42.30
N MET A 37 29.64 7.84 -43.44
CA MET A 37 29.03 6.51 -43.72
C MET A 37 29.74 5.23 -43.20
N THR A 38 30.61 5.27 -42.19
CA THR A 38 31.52 4.18 -41.82
C THR A 38 31.56 3.87 -40.31
N ARG A 39 30.77 4.56 -39.48
CA ARG A 39 30.55 4.22 -38.06
C ARG A 39 29.08 3.91 -37.81
N TYR A 40 28.79 2.89 -36.99
CA TYR A 40 27.43 2.63 -36.50
C TYR A 40 27.43 2.46 -34.98
N GLU A 41 26.29 2.71 -34.37
CA GLU A 41 26.09 2.63 -32.92
C GLU A 41 25.10 1.51 -32.64
N LYS A 42 25.13 0.90 -31.46
CA LYS A 42 24.14 -0.09 -31.04
C LYS A 42 23.77 0.21 -29.60
N ILE A 43 22.48 0.44 -29.33
CA ILE A 43 21.96 0.55 -27.97
C ILE A 43 21.64 -0.84 -27.45
N ASN A 44 22.19 -1.19 -26.29
CA ASN A 44 21.93 -2.47 -25.63
C ASN A 44 20.84 -2.33 -24.57
N LYS A 45 20.77 -1.20 -23.85
CA LYS A 45 19.77 -0.96 -22.79
C LYS A 45 19.31 0.50 -22.76
N VAL A 46 18.02 0.70 -22.54
CA VAL A 46 17.40 2.00 -22.21
C VAL A 46 16.62 1.88 -20.89
N ILE A 47 16.70 2.91 -20.05
CA ILE A 47 15.94 3.03 -18.80
C ILE A 47 15.35 4.43 -18.68
N SER A 48 14.20 4.54 -18.02
CA SER A 48 13.70 5.82 -17.52
C SER A 48 14.19 6.04 -16.09
N THR A 49 14.49 7.29 -15.73
CA THR A 49 15.21 7.65 -14.51
C THR A 49 14.34 8.49 -13.59
N GLY A 50 14.49 8.34 -12.27
CA GLY A 50 13.66 9.03 -11.26
C GLY A 50 13.84 10.54 -11.20
N ASN A 51 14.86 11.07 -11.87
CA ASN A 51 15.13 12.51 -12.04
C ASN A 51 14.70 13.05 -13.42
N GLY A 52 13.87 12.31 -14.16
CA GLY A 52 13.20 12.81 -15.36
C GLY A 52 14.02 12.73 -16.67
N TYR A 53 15.01 11.84 -16.72
CA TYR A 53 15.75 11.56 -17.94
C TYR A 53 15.40 10.19 -18.52
N ILE A 54 15.75 10.00 -19.79
CA ILE A 54 15.96 8.69 -20.39
C ILE A 54 17.47 8.48 -20.50
N ALA A 55 17.97 7.40 -19.91
CA ALA A 55 19.37 7.01 -20.01
C ALA A 55 19.51 5.76 -20.88
N ALA A 56 20.53 5.73 -21.74
CA ALA A 56 20.81 4.59 -22.59
C ALA A 56 22.30 4.27 -22.62
N VAL A 57 22.61 2.98 -22.75
CA VAL A 57 23.98 2.50 -22.93
C VAL A 57 24.09 1.55 -24.11
N GLY A 58 25.30 1.47 -24.65
CA GLY A 58 25.60 0.54 -25.71
C GLY A 58 27.04 0.64 -26.17
N GLU A 59 27.20 0.63 -27.49
CA GLU A 59 28.51 0.63 -28.13
C GLU A 59 28.53 1.45 -29.42
N THR A 60 29.69 1.99 -29.76
CA THR A 60 29.99 2.62 -31.05
C THR A 60 31.04 1.79 -31.79
N HIS A 61 30.91 1.68 -33.10
CA HIS A 61 31.82 0.90 -33.96
C HIS A 61 32.60 1.83 -34.88
N GLY A 62 33.93 1.77 -34.80
CA GLY A 62 34.87 2.50 -35.66
C GLY A 62 35.15 1.81 -36.99
N GLU A 63 35.79 2.51 -37.93
CA GLU A 63 36.14 1.98 -39.27
C GLU A 63 37.11 0.78 -39.21
N SER A 64 37.92 0.73 -38.15
CA SER A 64 38.90 -0.33 -37.84
C SER A 64 38.28 -1.57 -37.19
N GLY A 65 36.97 -1.55 -36.89
CA GLY A 65 36.30 -2.59 -36.09
C GLY A 65 36.44 -2.41 -34.58
N ASP A 66 36.97 -1.27 -34.16
CA ASP A 66 37.12 -0.85 -32.76
C ASP A 66 35.74 -0.59 -32.13
N ILE A 67 35.51 -1.13 -30.94
CA ILE A 67 34.24 -0.99 -30.20
C ILE A 67 34.47 -0.08 -28.98
N ASP A 68 33.69 0.99 -28.84
CA ASP A 68 33.73 1.88 -27.68
C ASP A 68 32.40 1.91 -26.92
N GLY A 69 32.44 1.96 -25.60
CA GLY A 69 31.26 2.05 -24.76
C GLY A 69 30.54 3.39 -24.96
N LEU A 70 29.22 3.34 -25.11
CA LEU A 70 28.37 4.52 -25.33
C LEU A 70 27.48 4.78 -24.11
N PHE A 71 27.38 6.04 -23.70
CA PHE A 71 26.40 6.54 -22.74
C PHE A 71 25.64 7.74 -23.32
N ILE A 72 24.33 7.71 -23.20
CA ILE A 72 23.41 8.77 -23.65
C ILE A 72 22.48 9.13 -22.50
N LEU A 73 22.27 10.43 -22.31
CA LEU A 73 21.26 10.98 -21.40
C LEU A 73 20.38 11.98 -22.16
N MET A 74 19.07 11.80 -22.13
CA MET A 74 18.08 12.64 -22.81
C MET A 74 17.08 13.20 -21.79
N ASP A 75 16.74 14.48 -21.93
CA ASP A 75 15.62 15.08 -21.23
C ASP A 75 14.32 14.47 -21.77
N ALA A 76 13.58 13.76 -20.94
CA ALA A 76 12.42 12.98 -21.38
C ALA A 76 11.20 13.87 -21.71
N GLU A 77 11.12 15.07 -21.13
CA GLU A 77 10.06 16.02 -21.46
C GLU A 77 10.28 16.64 -22.83
N LYS A 78 11.51 17.16 -23.06
CA LYS A 78 11.85 17.85 -24.30
C LYS A 78 12.16 16.89 -25.46
N GLY A 79 12.60 15.68 -25.14
CA GLY A 79 13.16 14.75 -26.13
C GLY A 79 14.47 15.26 -26.71
N GLU A 80 15.30 15.91 -25.88
CA GLU A 80 16.58 16.48 -26.28
C GLU A 80 17.74 15.74 -25.63
N THR A 81 18.69 15.28 -26.44
CA THR A 81 19.94 14.70 -25.95
C THR A 81 20.77 15.74 -25.20
N GLN A 82 20.98 15.51 -23.91
CA GLN A 82 21.79 16.36 -23.04
C GLN A 82 23.25 15.90 -23.01
N VAL A 83 23.44 14.58 -22.99
CA VAL A 83 24.76 13.95 -22.98
C VAL A 83 24.80 12.87 -24.03
N TRP A 84 25.86 12.90 -24.83
CA TRP A 84 26.29 11.80 -25.68
C TRP A 84 27.79 11.66 -25.46
N LYS A 85 28.23 10.50 -24.98
CA LYS A 85 29.63 10.32 -24.61
C LYS A 85 30.08 8.90 -24.87
N SER A 86 31.20 8.79 -25.57
CA SER A 86 32.00 7.59 -25.61
C SER A 86 32.79 7.48 -24.31
N ILE A 87 32.57 6.42 -23.54
CA ILE A 87 33.19 6.21 -22.23
C ILE A 87 34.04 4.94 -22.32
N GLY A 88 35.35 5.12 -22.14
CA GLY A 88 36.30 4.02 -22.24
C GLY A 88 37.60 4.37 -22.95
N ARG A 89 38.48 3.38 -23.08
CA ARG A 89 39.66 3.46 -23.95
C ARG A 89 39.26 3.06 -25.37
N GLU A 90 39.82 3.74 -26.37
CA GLU A 90 39.53 3.50 -27.78
C GLU A 90 39.69 2.01 -28.15
N GLY A 91 38.58 1.41 -28.60
CA GLY A 91 38.50 0.21 -29.42
C GLY A 91 38.29 -1.13 -28.74
N GLN A 92 38.02 -1.17 -27.42
CA GLN A 92 37.87 -2.45 -26.72
C GLN A 92 36.72 -2.51 -25.70
N GLN A 93 35.76 -1.58 -25.65
CA GLN A 93 34.75 -1.54 -24.57
C GLN A 93 33.31 -1.59 -25.08
N SER A 94 32.44 -2.33 -24.38
CA SER A 94 31.01 -2.39 -24.66
C SER A 94 30.22 -2.36 -23.35
N PHE A 95 29.21 -1.49 -23.25
CA PHE A 95 28.28 -1.47 -22.13
C PHE A 95 27.02 -2.24 -22.48
N GLN A 96 26.64 -3.17 -21.61
CA GLN A 96 25.51 -4.08 -21.80
C GLN A 96 24.27 -3.61 -21.04
N SER A 97 24.44 -3.04 -19.85
CA SER A 97 23.31 -2.60 -19.01
C SER A 97 23.67 -1.41 -18.13
N ILE A 98 22.63 -0.78 -17.58
CA ILE A 98 22.70 0.45 -16.80
C ILE A 98 21.64 0.44 -15.71
N VAL A 99 22.00 0.97 -14.54
CA VAL A 99 21.05 1.37 -13.49
C VAL A 99 21.35 2.79 -13.01
N GLN A 100 20.32 3.46 -12.52
CA GLN A 100 20.48 4.71 -11.79
C GLN A 100 20.74 4.42 -10.31
N ASN A 101 21.82 4.97 -9.77
CA ASN A 101 22.13 4.93 -8.34
C ASN A 101 21.33 5.98 -7.59
N PHE A 102 21.01 5.71 -6.32
CA PHE A 102 20.24 6.62 -5.46
C PHE A 102 20.79 8.05 -5.37
N ASP A 103 22.08 8.30 -5.56
CA ASP A 103 22.63 9.66 -5.57
C ASP A 103 22.45 10.41 -6.91
N GLY A 104 21.68 9.83 -7.85
CA GLY A 104 21.44 10.37 -9.19
C GLY A 104 22.53 10.07 -10.21
N THR A 105 23.63 9.43 -9.79
CA THR A 105 24.66 8.91 -10.71
C THR A 105 24.17 7.64 -11.40
N PHE A 106 24.93 7.15 -12.37
CA PHE A 106 24.62 5.92 -13.09
C PHE A 106 25.74 4.92 -12.94
N THR A 107 25.38 3.65 -12.78
CA THR A 107 26.34 2.54 -12.88
C THR A 107 26.14 1.84 -14.21
N LEU A 108 27.19 1.85 -15.04
CA LEU A 108 27.24 1.19 -16.33
C LEU A 108 28.02 -0.11 -16.19
N VAL A 109 27.50 -1.21 -16.74
CA VAL A 109 28.19 -2.50 -16.71
C VAL A 109 28.42 -3.05 -18.10
N GLY A 110 29.49 -3.82 -18.26
CA GLY A 110 29.83 -4.43 -19.52
C GLY A 110 31.18 -5.12 -19.48
N TYR A 111 31.89 -5.09 -20.60
CA TYR A 111 33.21 -5.71 -20.71
C TYR A 111 34.22 -4.87 -21.50
N ASP A 112 35.50 -5.20 -21.28
CA ASP A 112 36.67 -4.71 -22.02
C ASP A 112 37.39 -5.89 -22.66
N GLU A 113 37.72 -5.80 -23.95
CA GLU A 113 38.43 -6.80 -24.74
C GLU A 113 39.91 -6.40 -24.93
N ARG A 114 40.67 -6.39 -23.83
CA ARG A 114 42.07 -5.91 -23.80
C ARG A 114 43.03 -6.67 -24.71
N LEU A 115 42.78 -7.97 -24.89
CA LEU A 115 43.49 -8.88 -25.77
C LEU A 115 42.42 -9.61 -26.60
N LYS A 116 42.66 -9.82 -27.91
CA LYS A 116 41.71 -10.55 -28.78
C LYS A 116 41.30 -11.87 -28.13
N GLY A 117 40.03 -11.97 -27.74
CA GLY A 117 39.46 -13.17 -27.12
C GLY A 117 39.46 -13.23 -25.58
N GLU A 118 39.98 -12.23 -24.86
CA GLU A 118 39.88 -12.13 -23.40
C GLU A 118 39.02 -10.92 -23.00
N ARG A 119 37.77 -11.17 -22.60
CA ARG A 119 36.84 -10.14 -22.12
C ARG A 119 36.90 -10.05 -20.60
N ASN A 120 36.97 -8.85 -20.05
CA ASN A 120 36.95 -8.61 -18.59
C ASN A 120 35.79 -7.69 -18.24
N GLY A 121 35.04 -8.04 -17.20
CA GLY A 121 33.87 -7.30 -16.75
C GLY A 121 34.26 -5.98 -16.09
N TRP A 122 33.46 -4.95 -16.33
CA TRP A 122 33.64 -3.64 -15.70
C TRP A 122 32.33 -3.10 -15.19
N LEU A 123 32.46 -2.36 -14.09
CA LEU A 123 31.46 -1.48 -13.54
C LEU A 123 32.04 -0.06 -13.58
N VAL A 124 31.31 0.89 -14.16
CA VAL A 124 31.73 2.28 -14.31
C VAL A 124 30.64 3.17 -13.74
N ASP A 125 30.95 3.91 -12.68
CA ASP A 125 30.05 4.90 -12.09
C ASP A 125 30.28 6.25 -12.80
N VAL A 126 29.20 6.90 -13.26
CA VAL A 126 29.25 8.17 -14.01
C VAL A 126 28.26 9.19 -13.46
N ASP A 127 28.61 10.47 -13.49
CA ASP A 127 27.68 11.56 -13.17
C ASP A 127 26.66 11.81 -14.30
N ILE A 128 25.73 12.74 -14.08
CA ILE A 128 24.71 13.12 -15.08
C ILE A 128 25.29 13.85 -16.31
N GLN A 129 26.57 14.23 -16.29
CA GLN A 129 27.32 14.72 -17.46
C GLN A 129 28.11 13.60 -18.17
N GLY A 130 27.98 12.35 -17.70
CA GLY A 130 28.72 11.19 -18.20
C GLY A 130 30.21 11.22 -17.83
N ASN A 131 30.63 11.99 -16.83
CA ASN A 131 32.00 11.93 -16.33
C ASN A 131 32.17 10.71 -15.45
N GLU A 132 33.24 9.94 -15.71
CA GLU A 132 33.60 8.78 -14.91
C GLU A 132 34.01 9.23 -13.50
N LEU A 133 33.29 8.72 -12.51
CA LEU A 133 33.55 8.93 -11.08
C LEU A 133 34.40 7.79 -10.52
N ASN A 134 34.06 6.56 -10.90
CA ASN A 134 34.75 5.35 -10.45
C ASN A 134 34.70 4.25 -11.52
N ARG A 135 35.67 3.35 -11.49
CA ARG A 135 35.74 2.18 -12.37
C ARG A 135 36.30 0.98 -11.64
N ILE A 136 35.50 -0.08 -11.57
CA ILE A 136 35.81 -1.31 -10.85
C ILE A 136 35.90 -2.47 -11.85
N PRO A 137 37.07 -3.13 -11.99
CA PRO A 137 37.16 -4.36 -12.75
C PRO A 137 36.60 -5.55 -11.97
N VAL A 138 35.79 -6.37 -12.64
CA VAL A 138 35.43 -7.72 -12.17
C VAL A 138 36.27 -8.73 -12.94
N LYS A 139 37.43 -9.08 -12.38
CA LYS A 139 38.39 -9.98 -13.03
C LYS A 139 37.93 -11.43 -12.94
N GLY A 140 37.94 -12.14 -14.07
CA GLY A 140 37.79 -13.60 -14.12
C GLY A 140 39.07 -14.34 -13.72
N LYS A 141 39.02 -15.68 -13.77
CA LYS A 141 40.23 -16.51 -13.72
C LYS A 141 41.12 -16.21 -14.94
N ALA A 142 42.44 -16.22 -14.75
CA ALA A 142 43.39 -15.93 -15.83
C ALA A 142 43.16 -16.86 -17.04
N GLY A 143 43.03 -16.28 -18.24
CA GLY A 143 42.77 -17.01 -19.49
C GLY A 143 41.29 -17.35 -19.77
N MET A 144 40.35 -16.84 -18.97
CA MET A 144 38.90 -16.99 -19.21
C MET A 144 38.25 -15.62 -19.38
N SER A 145 37.40 -15.47 -20.39
CA SER A 145 36.52 -14.30 -20.52
C SER A 145 35.51 -14.28 -19.40
N ASN A 146 35.34 -13.12 -18.78
CA ASN A 146 34.37 -12.85 -17.74
C ASN A 146 33.68 -11.53 -18.05
N GLU A 147 32.39 -11.55 -18.35
CA GLU A 147 31.63 -10.38 -18.80
C GLU A 147 30.50 -10.09 -17.82
N ILE A 148 30.20 -8.81 -17.55
CA ILE A 148 28.95 -8.43 -16.87
C ILE A 148 27.92 -8.15 -17.96
N THR A 149 26.81 -8.88 -17.93
CA THR A 149 25.78 -8.83 -18.96
C THR A 149 24.56 -8.04 -18.51
N ASP A 150 24.26 -8.00 -17.21
CA ASP A 150 23.15 -7.20 -16.69
C ASP A 150 23.38 -6.74 -15.23
N ILE A 151 22.63 -5.74 -14.81
CA ILE A 151 22.69 -5.14 -13.47
C ILE A 151 21.28 -4.72 -13.05
N ALA A 152 20.92 -5.00 -11.80
CA ALA A 152 19.69 -4.51 -11.19
C ALA A 152 19.98 -3.94 -9.81
N ILE A 153 19.28 -2.87 -9.44
CA ILE A 153 19.30 -2.29 -8.10
C ILE A 153 17.88 -2.31 -7.54
N ASN A 154 17.72 -2.82 -6.31
CA ASN A 154 16.42 -2.85 -5.64
C ASN A 154 16.18 -1.58 -4.81
N GLY A 155 14.95 -1.41 -4.31
CA GLY A 155 14.57 -0.25 -3.50
C GLY A 155 15.37 -0.07 -2.19
N ALA A 156 16.11 -1.09 -1.75
CA ALA A 156 16.96 -1.02 -0.56
C ALA A 156 18.38 -0.53 -0.85
N GLY A 157 18.78 -0.35 -2.13
CA GLY A 157 20.16 -0.03 -2.49
C GLY A 157 21.06 -1.23 -2.74
N ILE A 158 20.50 -2.45 -2.72
CA ILE A 158 21.26 -3.67 -3.01
C ILE A 158 21.33 -3.83 -4.51
N THR A 159 22.55 -4.00 -5.02
CA THR A 159 22.80 -4.20 -6.45
C THR A 159 23.18 -5.65 -6.70
N LEU A 160 22.52 -6.28 -7.66
CA LEU A 160 22.86 -7.60 -8.16
C LEU A 160 23.42 -7.47 -9.59
N LEU A 161 24.57 -8.09 -9.81
CA LEU A 161 25.23 -8.20 -11.10
C LEU A 161 25.01 -9.60 -11.65
N MET A 162 24.67 -9.66 -12.94
CA MET A 162 24.65 -10.89 -13.71
C MET A 162 25.77 -10.87 -14.73
N GLY A 163 26.52 -11.96 -14.81
CA GLY A 163 27.58 -12.09 -15.80
C GLY A 163 27.74 -13.50 -16.31
N LYS A 164 28.65 -13.66 -17.26
CA LYS A 164 28.98 -14.94 -17.88
C LYS A 164 30.48 -15.19 -17.90
N GLN A 165 30.86 -16.44 -17.74
CA GLN A 165 32.23 -16.91 -17.83
C GLN A 165 32.34 -18.04 -18.88
N ASN A 166 33.36 -17.95 -19.73
CA ASN A 166 33.66 -19.02 -20.69
C ASN A 166 34.52 -20.09 -20.02
N VAL A 167 33.99 -21.30 -19.89
CA VAL A 167 34.70 -22.48 -19.37
C VAL A 167 34.86 -23.50 -20.50
N GLY A 168 35.93 -23.37 -21.30
CA GLY A 168 36.18 -24.26 -22.43
C GLY A 168 35.22 -24.03 -23.61
N LYS A 169 34.19 -24.89 -23.77
CA LYS A 169 33.14 -24.77 -24.80
C LYS A 169 31.75 -24.45 -24.22
N SER A 170 31.64 -24.30 -22.90
CA SER A 170 30.40 -23.90 -22.21
C SER A 170 30.50 -22.47 -21.68
N GLU A 171 29.37 -21.79 -21.65
CA GLU A 171 29.19 -20.51 -20.96
C GLU A 171 28.47 -20.79 -19.64
N GLU A 172 28.99 -20.27 -18.53
CA GLU A 172 28.39 -20.38 -17.20
C GLU A 172 27.97 -18.99 -16.72
N CYS A 173 26.73 -18.84 -16.26
CA CYS A 173 26.28 -17.60 -15.63
C CYS A 173 26.69 -17.56 -14.15
N TRP A 174 27.04 -16.37 -13.66
CA TRP A 174 27.32 -16.10 -12.26
C TRP A 174 26.61 -14.84 -11.81
N LEU A 175 26.34 -14.77 -10.50
CA LEU A 175 25.74 -13.61 -9.85
C LEU A 175 26.68 -13.04 -8.79
N LEU A 176 26.70 -11.72 -8.66
CA LEU A 176 27.52 -11.02 -7.66
C LEU A 176 26.73 -9.88 -7.03
N MET A 177 26.71 -9.82 -5.70
CA MET A 177 25.99 -8.81 -4.94
C MET A 177 26.93 -7.70 -4.47
N ARG A 178 26.53 -6.45 -4.67
CA ARG A 178 27.26 -5.26 -4.23
C ARG A 178 26.46 -4.57 -3.11
N ASN A 179 27.10 -4.47 -1.94
CA ASN A 179 26.56 -3.84 -0.74
C ASN A 179 27.26 -2.47 -0.55
N GLY A 180 26.89 -1.50 -1.39
CA GLY A 180 27.46 -0.15 -1.37
C GLY A 180 28.62 0.08 -2.36
N PRO A 181 29.20 1.30 -2.38
CA PRO A 181 30.09 1.74 -3.46
C PRO A 181 31.40 0.95 -3.57
N GLU A 182 31.92 0.44 -2.46
CA GLU A 182 33.27 -0.15 -2.37
C GLU A 182 33.29 -1.67 -2.08
N SER A 183 32.14 -2.30 -1.84
CA SER A 183 32.07 -3.70 -1.38
C SER A 183 31.27 -4.60 -2.32
N CYS A 184 31.93 -5.63 -2.84
CA CYS A 184 31.36 -6.70 -3.65
C CYS A 184 31.51 -8.03 -2.90
N THR A 185 30.40 -8.72 -2.61
CA THR A 185 30.41 -10.07 -2.03
C THR A 185 30.01 -11.08 -3.11
N THR A 186 30.87 -12.08 -3.33
CA THR A 186 30.54 -13.19 -4.25
C THR A 186 29.43 -14.02 -3.62
N LEU A 187 28.30 -14.15 -4.32
CA LEU A 187 27.28 -15.14 -3.97
C LEU A 187 27.76 -16.48 -4.53
N ASN A 188 28.01 -17.45 -3.66
CA ASN A 188 28.10 -18.84 -4.10
C ASN A 188 26.68 -19.29 -4.43
N LEU A 189 26.29 -19.20 -5.70
CA LEU A 189 25.14 -19.94 -6.17
C LEU A 189 25.47 -21.43 -6.04
N GLU A 190 24.76 -22.14 -5.17
CA GLU A 190 24.93 -23.58 -4.99
C GLU A 190 24.50 -24.40 -6.23
N LYS A 191 24.08 -23.74 -7.32
CA LYS A 191 23.61 -24.39 -8.57
C LYS A 191 24.16 -23.65 -9.80
N GLU A 192 24.80 -24.41 -10.69
CA GLU A 192 25.11 -23.97 -12.05
C GLU A 192 23.78 -23.65 -12.79
N THR A 193 23.70 -22.49 -13.44
CA THR A 193 22.55 -22.20 -14.32
C THR A 193 22.60 -23.09 -15.56
N PRO A 194 21.47 -23.63 -16.04
CA PRO A 194 21.41 -24.70 -17.04
C PRO A 194 21.61 -24.23 -18.49
N GLY A 195 22.13 -23.01 -18.71
CA GLY A 195 22.33 -22.37 -20.00
C GLY A 195 22.60 -20.86 -19.90
N SER A 196 22.13 -20.09 -20.89
CA SER A 196 22.32 -18.63 -20.93
C SER A 196 21.31 -17.91 -20.04
N ALA A 197 21.75 -16.91 -19.28
CA ALA A 197 20.89 -15.96 -18.60
C ALA A 197 20.81 -14.68 -19.43
N ASN A 198 19.59 -14.21 -19.69
CA ASN A 198 19.34 -13.18 -20.70
C ASN A 198 18.98 -11.83 -20.07
N GLN A 199 18.19 -11.80 -18.99
CA GLN A 199 17.86 -10.56 -18.28
C GLN A 199 17.71 -10.78 -16.78
N LEU A 200 18.17 -9.80 -16.01
CA LEU A 200 18.01 -9.66 -14.56
C LEU A 200 17.15 -8.42 -14.27
N ILE A 201 16.19 -8.55 -13.34
CA ILE A 201 15.41 -7.41 -12.83
C ILE A 201 15.37 -7.42 -11.31
N ALA A 202 15.25 -6.23 -10.73
CA ALA A 202 14.78 -6.06 -9.37
C ALA A 202 13.26 -6.07 -9.36
N LEU A 203 12.69 -6.83 -8.44
CA LEU A 203 11.25 -6.92 -8.22
C LEU A 203 10.77 -5.87 -7.22
N PRO A 204 9.48 -5.49 -7.28
CA PRO A 204 8.95 -4.45 -6.43
C PRO A 204 8.92 -4.82 -4.94
N ASP A 205 8.94 -6.10 -4.60
CA ASP A 205 9.08 -6.65 -3.24
C ASP A 205 10.54 -6.60 -2.71
N GLY A 206 11.50 -6.13 -3.52
CA GLY A 206 12.92 -6.06 -3.18
C GLY A 206 13.73 -7.30 -3.60
N TYR A 207 13.07 -8.30 -4.17
CA TYR A 207 13.68 -9.54 -4.65
C TYR A 207 14.31 -9.31 -6.02
N PHE A 208 14.97 -10.34 -6.56
CA PHE A 208 15.49 -10.34 -7.92
C PHE A 208 14.88 -11.50 -8.71
N ALA A 209 14.66 -11.30 -10.00
CA ALA A 209 14.23 -12.36 -10.91
C ALA A 209 15.10 -12.36 -12.15
N LEU A 210 15.37 -13.56 -12.66
CA LEU A 210 16.20 -13.79 -13.83
C LEU A 210 15.48 -14.73 -14.78
N VAL A 211 15.61 -14.43 -16.07
CA VAL A 211 15.15 -15.29 -17.16
C VAL A 211 16.32 -15.71 -18.03
N GLY A 212 16.26 -16.93 -18.54
CA GLY A 212 17.24 -17.44 -19.47
C GLY A 212 16.70 -18.58 -20.31
N SER A 213 17.61 -19.25 -21.02
CA SER A 213 17.29 -20.40 -21.86
C SER A 213 18.33 -21.50 -21.70
N THR A 214 17.90 -22.75 -21.82
CA THR A 214 18.82 -23.88 -21.88
C THR A 214 19.30 -24.10 -23.31
N ASP A 215 20.50 -24.65 -23.45
CA ASP A 215 21.01 -25.02 -24.77
C ASP A 215 20.37 -26.34 -25.28
N SER A 216 20.59 -26.64 -26.55
CA SER A 216 20.12 -27.89 -27.19
C SER A 216 20.82 -29.15 -26.68
N LYS A 217 21.91 -29.02 -25.91
CA LYS A 217 22.72 -30.13 -25.38
C LYS A 217 22.32 -30.48 -23.95
N ASN A 218 21.52 -29.65 -23.29
CA ASN A 218 20.96 -29.92 -21.98
C ASN A 218 20.16 -31.23 -22.04
N ARG A 219 20.53 -32.20 -21.19
CA ARG A 219 20.00 -33.57 -21.26
C ARG A 219 18.58 -33.70 -20.71
N GLU A 220 18.22 -32.83 -19.77
CA GLU A 220 16.95 -32.91 -19.05
C GLU A 220 15.92 -31.98 -19.68
N HIS A 221 16.33 -30.75 -20.00
CA HIS A 221 15.45 -29.71 -20.50
C HIS A 221 16.09 -29.00 -21.70
N PRO A 222 16.22 -29.63 -22.89
CA PRO A 222 16.83 -28.99 -24.05
C PRO A 222 15.94 -27.88 -24.62
N ASN A 223 16.54 -26.74 -24.95
CA ASN A 223 15.86 -25.60 -25.60
C ASN A 223 14.59 -25.12 -24.89
N GLN A 224 14.66 -24.98 -23.57
CA GLN A 224 13.56 -24.51 -22.73
C GLN A 224 13.90 -23.13 -22.18
N ALA A 225 12.89 -22.27 -22.06
CA ALA A 225 13.02 -21.08 -21.23
C ALA A 225 13.09 -21.50 -19.76
N TRP A 226 13.79 -20.71 -18.95
CA TRP A 226 13.83 -20.94 -17.52
C TRP A 226 13.82 -19.63 -16.75
N VAL A 227 13.38 -19.71 -15.49
CA VAL A 227 13.28 -18.57 -14.60
C VAL A 227 13.75 -18.93 -13.19
N ALA A 228 14.31 -17.96 -12.48
CA ALA A 228 14.72 -18.08 -11.09
C ALA A 228 14.39 -16.80 -10.31
N LYS A 229 14.06 -16.94 -9.03
CA LYS A 229 13.77 -15.83 -8.11
C LYS A 229 14.69 -15.92 -6.89
N PHE A 230 15.28 -14.79 -6.52
CA PHE A 230 16.20 -14.65 -5.40
C PHE A 230 15.72 -13.57 -4.43
N ASP A 231 15.94 -13.76 -3.13
CA ASP A 231 15.64 -12.75 -2.13
C ASP A 231 16.70 -11.62 -2.09
N HIS A 232 16.54 -10.71 -1.13
CA HIS A 232 17.43 -9.57 -0.91
C HIS A 232 18.85 -9.95 -0.48
N GLU A 233 19.09 -11.19 -0.07
CA GLU A 233 20.42 -11.73 0.25
C GLU A 233 20.99 -12.57 -0.91
N GLY A 234 20.27 -12.67 -2.03
CA GLY A 234 20.67 -13.47 -3.19
C GLY A 234 20.40 -14.97 -3.04
N LYS A 235 19.53 -15.38 -2.10
CA LYS A 235 19.17 -16.78 -1.88
C LYS A 235 17.95 -17.16 -2.72
N ASP A 236 18.00 -18.36 -3.29
CA ASP A 236 16.91 -18.96 -4.07
C ASP A 236 15.62 -19.10 -3.25
N VAL A 237 14.51 -18.59 -3.79
CA VAL A 237 13.20 -18.52 -3.15
C VAL A 237 12.30 -19.69 -3.55
N TRP A 238 12.42 -20.17 -4.79
CA TRP A 238 11.58 -21.24 -5.34
C TRP A 238 12.22 -22.61 -5.22
N SER A 239 13.35 -22.71 -4.51
CA SER A 239 14.12 -23.95 -4.34
C SER A 239 14.67 -24.52 -5.65
N GLY A 240 14.71 -23.72 -6.72
CA GLY A 240 15.37 -24.08 -7.96
C GLY A 240 14.96 -23.22 -9.14
N ILE A 241 15.36 -23.71 -10.31
CA ILE A 241 15.07 -23.10 -11.60
C ILE A 241 13.79 -23.71 -12.14
N HIS A 242 12.83 -22.87 -12.51
CA HIS A 242 11.58 -23.30 -13.13
C HIS A 242 11.74 -23.27 -14.65
N TYR A 243 11.59 -24.43 -15.28
CA TYR A 243 11.59 -24.55 -16.74
C TYR A 243 10.19 -24.30 -17.28
N ILE A 244 10.11 -23.53 -18.36
CA ILE A 244 8.86 -23.05 -18.94
C ILE A 244 8.88 -23.31 -20.44
N GLY A 245 7.85 -24.00 -20.91
CA GLY A 245 7.72 -24.38 -22.31
C GLY A 245 7.09 -25.75 -22.46
N ASP A 246 6.67 -26.03 -23.68
CA ASP A 246 6.15 -27.33 -24.10
C ASP A 246 7.26 -28.11 -24.85
N LYS A 247 6.92 -29.27 -25.42
CA LYS A 247 7.83 -29.98 -26.33
C LYS A 247 8.15 -29.11 -27.55
N GLY A 248 9.37 -28.56 -27.61
CA GLY A 248 9.82 -27.72 -28.71
C GLY A 248 11.03 -26.88 -28.35
N TRP A 249 11.28 -25.84 -29.16
CA TRP A 249 12.27 -24.81 -28.89
C TRP A 249 11.55 -23.59 -28.31
N GLN A 250 11.92 -23.22 -27.08
CA GLN A 250 11.51 -21.99 -26.41
C GLN A 250 12.72 -21.26 -25.87
N GLU A 251 12.71 -19.94 -26.01
CA GLU A 251 13.76 -19.06 -25.52
C GLU A 251 13.13 -17.98 -24.65
N GLY A 252 13.55 -17.86 -23.39
CA GLY A 252 13.18 -16.78 -22.49
C GLY A 252 14.14 -15.60 -22.66
N ILE A 253 13.67 -14.46 -23.16
CA ILE A 253 14.52 -13.35 -23.60
C ILE A 253 14.50 -12.21 -22.58
N SER A 254 13.31 -11.79 -22.15
CA SER A 254 13.13 -10.60 -21.33
C SER A 254 12.09 -10.84 -20.25
N ILE A 255 12.21 -10.14 -19.12
CA ILE A 255 11.36 -10.30 -17.94
C ILE A 255 10.99 -8.94 -17.35
N CYS A 256 9.76 -8.80 -16.85
CA CYS A 256 9.27 -7.64 -16.13
C CYS A 256 8.39 -8.08 -14.93
N PRO A 257 8.22 -7.24 -13.90
CA PRO A 257 7.31 -7.55 -12.81
C PRO A 257 5.86 -7.50 -13.27
N SER A 258 5.00 -8.36 -12.71
CA SER A 258 3.56 -8.20 -12.86
C SER A 258 3.08 -7.03 -12.00
N PRO A 259 2.47 -5.98 -12.58
CA PRO A 259 2.21 -4.73 -11.88
C PRO A 259 1.15 -4.85 -10.79
N LEU A 260 0.38 -5.94 -10.74
CA LEU A 260 -0.81 -6.04 -9.90
C LEU A 260 -0.83 -7.19 -8.88
N ASP A 261 0.05 -8.19 -8.94
CA ASP A 261 -0.06 -9.40 -8.09
C ASP A 261 1.28 -9.91 -7.52
N GLY A 262 2.40 -9.24 -7.83
CA GLY A 262 3.73 -9.67 -7.37
C GLY A 262 4.25 -10.92 -8.09
N GLY A 263 3.55 -11.37 -9.13
CA GLY A 263 4.06 -12.32 -10.12
C GLY A 263 5.07 -11.66 -11.06
N ILE A 264 5.45 -12.40 -12.10
CA ILE A 264 6.38 -11.97 -13.13
C ILE A 264 5.86 -12.32 -14.50
N VAL A 265 6.23 -11.51 -15.49
CA VAL A 265 5.97 -11.79 -16.89
C VAL A 265 7.29 -11.90 -17.62
N LEU A 266 7.45 -13.00 -18.36
CA LEU A 266 8.57 -13.18 -19.27
C LEU A 266 8.07 -13.16 -20.72
N SER A 267 8.87 -12.55 -21.57
CA SER A 267 8.72 -12.63 -23.02
C SER A 267 9.86 -13.43 -23.62
N GLY A 268 9.54 -14.09 -24.73
CA GLY A 268 10.42 -15.04 -25.37
C GLY A 268 9.91 -15.39 -26.75
N VAL A 269 10.47 -16.44 -27.33
CA VAL A 269 10.02 -16.97 -28.62
C VAL A 269 9.73 -18.46 -28.51
N THR A 270 8.78 -18.93 -29.30
CA THR A 270 8.41 -20.34 -29.36
C THR A 270 8.20 -20.78 -30.80
N ASN A 271 8.57 -22.03 -31.10
CA ASN A 271 8.23 -22.70 -32.36
C ASN A 271 7.18 -23.81 -32.18
N SER A 272 6.71 -24.03 -30.96
CA SER A 272 5.78 -25.11 -30.62
C SER A 272 4.32 -24.65 -30.54
N LYS A 273 4.09 -23.34 -30.47
CA LYS A 273 2.78 -22.70 -30.35
C LYS A 273 2.72 -21.50 -31.29
N GLY A 274 1.52 -21.18 -31.78
CA GLY A 274 1.27 -19.99 -32.60
C GLY A 274 0.92 -20.27 -34.06
N ALA A 275 1.04 -19.26 -34.91
CA ALA A 275 0.48 -19.22 -36.26
C ALA A 275 1.49 -19.59 -37.36
N GLY A 276 2.79 -19.71 -37.03
CA GLY A 276 3.84 -19.88 -38.04
C GLY A 276 5.13 -20.51 -37.53
N ASP A 277 6.26 -20.06 -38.11
CA ASP A 277 7.60 -20.62 -37.84
C ASP A 277 8.10 -20.36 -36.41
N LEU A 278 8.18 -19.08 -36.03
CA LEU A 278 8.56 -18.61 -34.71
C LEU A 278 7.59 -17.52 -34.33
N ASP A 279 6.98 -17.61 -33.16
CA ASP A 279 6.08 -16.59 -32.67
C ASP A 279 6.63 -15.94 -31.39
N MET A 280 6.30 -14.66 -31.19
CA MET A 280 6.53 -13.96 -29.93
C MET A 280 5.71 -14.67 -28.86
N TRP A 281 6.32 -14.97 -27.72
CA TRP A 281 5.70 -15.70 -26.63
C TRP A 281 5.75 -14.85 -25.36
N LEU A 282 4.63 -14.81 -24.65
CA LEU A 282 4.49 -14.10 -23.38
C LEU A 282 3.93 -15.07 -22.35
N VAL A 283 4.54 -15.11 -21.18
CA VAL A 283 4.14 -16.01 -20.10
C VAL A 283 4.03 -15.23 -18.81
N LYS A 284 2.92 -15.45 -18.09
CA LYS A 284 2.73 -14.94 -16.73
C LYS A 284 2.84 -16.07 -15.72
N LEU A 285 3.63 -15.80 -14.69
CA LEU A 285 3.73 -16.63 -13.50
C LEU A 285 3.23 -15.86 -12.30
N ASN A 286 2.56 -16.56 -11.39
CA ASN A 286 2.21 -15.99 -10.09
C ASN A 286 3.45 -15.80 -9.20
N LYS A 287 3.26 -15.21 -8.03
CA LYS A 287 4.33 -14.96 -7.04
C LYS A 287 5.08 -16.23 -6.58
N ASP A 288 4.41 -17.38 -6.65
CA ASP A 288 4.90 -18.68 -6.24
C ASP A 288 5.60 -19.43 -7.39
N GLY A 289 5.67 -18.82 -8.58
CA GLY A 289 6.34 -19.35 -9.76
C GLY A 289 5.51 -20.34 -10.56
N GLU A 290 4.20 -20.43 -10.31
CA GLU A 290 3.27 -21.27 -11.07
C GLU A 290 2.75 -20.53 -12.30
N LEU A 291 2.56 -21.28 -13.39
CA LEU A 291 2.03 -20.75 -14.66
C LEU A 291 0.56 -20.35 -14.51
N GLU A 292 0.24 -19.08 -14.77
CA GLU A 292 -1.14 -18.60 -14.83
C GLU A 292 -1.67 -18.65 -16.27
N TRP A 293 -0.90 -18.12 -17.22
CA TRP A 293 -1.23 -18.14 -18.63
C TRP A 293 0.01 -17.96 -19.51
N ASP A 294 -0.10 -18.42 -20.76
CA ASP A 294 0.81 -18.06 -21.83
C ASP A 294 0.06 -17.67 -23.12
N ARG A 295 0.70 -16.83 -23.94
CA ARG A 295 0.14 -16.24 -25.16
C ARG A 295 1.19 -16.18 -26.25
N THR A 296 0.77 -16.30 -27.50
CA THR A 296 1.63 -16.16 -28.68
C THR A 296 1.14 -15.07 -29.61
N PHE A 297 2.06 -14.28 -30.15
CA PHE A 297 1.78 -13.17 -31.07
C PHE A 297 2.69 -13.28 -32.29
N GLY A 298 2.10 -13.24 -33.47
CA GLY A 298 2.85 -13.36 -34.72
C GLY A 298 1.97 -13.83 -35.87
N GLY A 299 2.58 -14.04 -37.03
CA GLY A 299 1.92 -14.47 -38.24
C GLY A 299 2.52 -15.76 -38.79
N ILE A 300 2.41 -15.94 -40.11
CA ILE A 300 2.87 -17.18 -40.76
C ILE A 300 4.40 -17.30 -40.85
N ASN A 301 5.13 -16.19 -40.76
CA ASN A 301 6.60 -16.17 -40.79
C ASN A 301 7.15 -15.95 -39.37
N ALA A 302 8.47 -15.86 -39.25
CA ALA A 302 9.09 -15.58 -37.95
C ALA A 302 8.69 -14.21 -37.38
N ASP A 303 8.44 -14.19 -36.08
CA ASP A 303 8.12 -13.05 -35.23
C ASP A 303 8.91 -13.22 -33.93
N ARG A 304 9.79 -12.27 -33.60
CA ARG A 304 10.71 -12.39 -32.47
C ARG A 304 10.57 -11.23 -31.52
N THR A 305 10.44 -11.53 -30.24
CA THR A 305 10.57 -10.56 -29.13
C THR A 305 12.02 -10.20 -28.89
N ALA A 306 12.23 -9.01 -28.36
CA ALA A 306 13.50 -8.52 -27.86
C ALA A 306 13.39 -8.04 -26.41
N SER A 307 12.26 -7.42 -26.04
CA SER A 307 12.10 -6.86 -24.70
C SER A 307 10.63 -6.71 -24.32
N VAL A 308 10.33 -6.78 -23.02
CA VAL A 308 9.00 -6.52 -22.45
C VAL A 308 9.10 -5.54 -21.27
N VAL A 309 8.10 -4.68 -21.13
CA VAL A 309 7.95 -3.80 -19.97
C VAL A 309 6.51 -3.83 -19.47
N ALA A 310 6.33 -3.75 -18.15
CA ALA A 310 5.02 -3.54 -17.54
C ALA A 310 4.63 -2.06 -17.67
N LEU A 311 3.34 -1.81 -17.88
CA LEU A 311 2.82 -0.45 -18.05
C LEU A 311 2.19 0.03 -16.74
N SER A 312 2.43 1.30 -16.40
CA SER A 312 1.88 1.96 -15.22
C SER A 312 0.35 2.03 -15.24
N ALA A 313 -0.25 2.11 -16.43
CA ALA A 313 -1.68 2.04 -16.66
C ALA A 313 -2.26 0.60 -16.57
N GLY A 314 -1.42 -0.41 -16.35
CA GLY A 314 -1.78 -1.82 -16.39
C GLY A 314 -1.48 -2.48 -17.74
N GLY A 315 -1.26 -3.80 -17.71
CA GLY A 315 -0.85 -4.57 -18.88
C GLY A 315 0.65 -4.49 -19.18
N TYR A 316 1.02 -4.89 -20.40
CA TYR A 316 2.41 -5.05 -20.81
C TYR A 316 2.61 -4.58 -22.25
N ALA A 317 3.79 -4.05 -22.55
CA ALA A 317 4.24 -3.76 -23.91
C ALA A 317 5.44 -4.64 -24.27
N LEU A 318 5.32 -5.34 -25.39
CA LEU A 318 6.34 -6.21 -25.95
C LEU A 318 6.89 -5.57 -27.21
N MET A 319 8.20 -5.51 -27.33
CA MET A 319 8.88 -5.05 -28.52
C MET A 319 9.65 -6.19 -29.17
N GLY A 320 9.63 -6.22 -30.49
CA GLY A 320 10.27 -7.24 -31.29
C GLY A 320 10.41 -6.84 -32.76
N HIS A 321 10.54 -7.83 -33.63
CA HIS A 321 10.56 -7.64 -35.06
C HIS A 321 9.82 -8.78 -35.78
N THR A 322 9.16 -8.44 -36.89
CA THR A 322 8.27 -9.33 -37.64
C THR A 322 8.73 -9.51 -39.09
N TRP A 323 8.66 -10.74 -39.62
CA TRP A 323 8.75 -11.04 -41.05
C TRP A 323 7.38 -11.31 -41.70
N SER A 324 6.30 -11.28 -40.91
CA SER A 324 4.97 -11.70 -41.32
C SER A 324 4.17 -10.63 -42.10
N HIS A 325 4.65 -9.38 -42.15
CA HIS A 325 3.85 -8.23 -42.60
C HIS A 325 4.05 -7.75 -44.06
N LEU A 326 4.96 -8.34 -44.86
CA LEU A 326 5.22 -7.88 -46.25
C LEU A 326 5.18 -9.00 -47.30
N PRO A 327 4.46 -8.82 -48.43
CA PRO A 327 4.51 -9.75 -49.56
C PRO A 327 5.88 -9.62 -50.25
N LYS A 328 6.75 -10.60 -49.97
CA LYS A 328 8.19 -10.73 -50.33
C LYS A 328 9.22 -10.19 -49.32
N ALA A 329 9.03 -10.38 -48.02
CA ALA A 329 9.94 -9.84 -47.00
C ALA A 329 11.25 -10.64 -46.87
N SER A 330 12.35 -10.12 -47.43
CA SER A 330 13.71 -10.44 -46.95
C SER A 330 14.17 -9.47 -45.86
N THR A 331 13.25 -8.72 -45.24
CA THR A 331 13.49 -7.61 -44.30
C THR A 331 12.51 -7.69 -43.13
N SER A 332 13.00 -7.63 -41.89
CA SER A 332 12.19 -7.50 -40.68
C SER A 332 11.76 -6.06 -40.44
N ILE A 333 10.62 -5.85 -39.80
CA ILE A 333 10.17 -4.54 -39.32
C ILE A 333 9.97 -4.61 -37.82
N LEU A 334 10.24 -3.50 -37.12
CA LEU A 334 9.96 -3.34 -35.71
C LEU A 334 8.46 -3.56 -35.42
N LYS A 335 8.16 -4.36 -34.41
CA LYS A 335 6.79 -4.62 -33.94
C LYS A 335 6.69 -4.32 -32.46
N VAL A 336 5.66 -3.58 -32.06
CA VAL A 336 5.29 -3.43 -30.64
C VAL A 336 3.86 -3.92 -30.45
N VAL A 337 3.68 -4.81 -29.48
CA VAL A 337 2.39 -5.40 -29.11
C VAL A 337 2.06 -4.93 -27.69
N VAL A 338 0.87 -4.39 -27.49
CA VAL A 338 0.35 -3.97 -26.20
C VAL A 338 -0.77 -4.92 -25.79
N VAL A 339 -0.69 -5.44 -24.58
CA VAL A 339 -1.62 -6.43 -24.04
C VAL A 339 -2.13 -6.00 -22.67
N ASN A 340 -3.30 -6.50 -22.26
CA ASN A 340 -3.81 -6.30 -20.90
C ASN A 340 -3.12 -7.24 -19.88
N ASN A 341 -3.54 -7.18 -18.61
CA ASN A 341 -2.98 -8.01 -17.54
C ASN A 341 -3.24 -9.53 -17.69
N ASP A 342 -4.19 -9.91 -18.53
CA ASP A 342 -4.55 -11.29 -18.87
C ASP A 342 -3.85 -11.78 -20.16
N GLY A 343 -2.95 -10.94 -20.71
CA GLY A 343 -2.23 -11.19 -21.95
C GLY A 343 -3.11 -11.12 -23.19
N GLU A 344 -4.33 -10.58 -23.08
CA GLU A 344 -5.19 -10.37 -24.24
C GLU A 344 -4.69 -9.17 -25.05
N TRP A 345 -4.71 -9.34 -26.36
CA TRP A 345 -4.25 -8.37 -27.33
C TRP A 345 -5.14 -7.13 -27.30
N LEU A 346 -4.57 -5.97 -26.97
CA LEU A 346 -5.30 -4.70 -26.96
C LEU A 346 -5.02 -3.89 -28.21
N ASP A 347 -3.73 -3.77 -28.55
CA ASP A 347 -3.27 -3.03 -29.70
C ASP A 347 -1.97 -3.66 -30.20
N ASP A 348 -1.75 -3.65 -31.50
CA ASP A 348 -0.42 -3.84 -32.04
C ASP A 348 -0.21 -2.92 -33.23
N ALA A 349 0.96 -2.30 -33.25
CA ALA A 349 1.38 -1.52 -34.38
C ALA A 349 2.71 -2.05 -34.89
N THR A 350 2.74 -2.30 -36.19
CA THR A 350 3.98 -2.49 -36.90
C THR A 350 4.51 -1.08 -37.19
N TYR A 351 5.53 -0.68 -36.44
CA TYR A 351 6.09 0.65 -36.55
C TYR A 351 7.16 0.66 -37.64
N TYR A 352 6.94 1.47 -38.66
CA TYR A 352 7.94 1.75 -39.67
C TYR A 352 8.64 3.05 -39.33
N ILE A 353 9.90 2.99 -38.91
CA ILE A 353 10.70 4.20 -38.69
C ILE A 353 11.09 4.76 -40.06
N PRO A 354 10.53 5.90 -40.51
CA PRO A 354 10.63 6.33 -41.92
C PRO A 354 12.06 6.61 -42.37
N GLU A 355 12.89 7.09 -41.45
CA GLU A 355 14.30 7.40 -41.64
C GLU A 355 15.17 6.13 -41.70
N ALA A 356 14.68 5.01 -41.17
CA ALA A 356 15.40 3.76 -41.04
C ALA A 356 15.12 2.84 -42.23
N ARG A 357 16.06 2.76 -43.17
CA ARG A 357 15.98 1.83 -44.32
C ARG A 357 16.56 0.46 -43.96
N GLY A 358 16.01 -0.60 -44.55
CA GLY A 358 16.45 -1.99 -44.32
C GLY A 358 15.68 -2.71 -43.21
N SER A 359 16.25 -3.81 -42.69
CA SER A 359 15.70 -4.56 -41.57
C SER A 359 15.75 -3.72 -40.30
N GLN A 360 14.63 -3.57 -39.60
CA GLN A 360 14.57 -2.84 -38.32
C GLN A 360 14.45 -3.84 -37.16
N THR A 361 15.25 -3.63 -36.11
CA THR A 361 15.33 -4.51 -34.94
C THR A 361 15.31 -3.66 -33.66
N GLY A 362 14.39 -3.97 -32.76
CA GLY A 362 14.38 -3.42 -31.40
C GLY A 362 15.30 -4.23 -30.47
N TYR A 363 15.89 -3.56 -29.47
CA TYR A 363 16.75 -4.19 -28.46
C TYR A 363 16.27 -3.99 -27.03
N SER A 364 15.83 -2.79 -26.66
CA SER A 364 15.36 -2.47 -25.32
C SER A 364 14.11 -1.60 -25.35
N ILE A 365 13.19 -1.86 -24.43
CA ILE A 365 12.00 -1.04 -24.17
C ILE A 365 11.97 -0.64 -22.70
N CYS A 366 11.51 0.58 -22.40
CA CYS A 366 11.12 0.99 -21.05
C CYS A 366 9.89 1.89 -21.09
N GLU A 367 9.12 1.96 -20.02
CA GLU A 367 8.07 2.97 -19.89
C GLU A 367 8.69 4.31 -19.48
N SER A 368 8.18 5.41 -20.04
CA SER A 368 8.54 6.75 -19.59
C SER A 368 7.88 7.05 -18.24
N LEU A 369 8.68 7.45 -17.25
CA LEU A 369 8.18 7.85 -15.93
C LEU A 369 7.46 9.22 -15.93
N ILE A 370 7.53 9.96 -17.05
CA ILE A 370 6.98 11.34 -17.15
C ILE A 370 5.76 11.41 -18.07
N LYS A 371 5.69 10.54 -19.09
CA LYS A 371 4.62 10.53 -20.09
C LYS A 371 4.08 9.12 -20.25
N PRO A 372 2.80 8.94 -20.61
CA PRO A 372 2.21 7.63 -20.90
C PRO A 372 2.67 7.12 -22.28
N GLU A 373 3.98 6.91 -22.41
CA GLU A 373 4.67 6.54 -23.64
C GLU A 373 5.67 5.42 -23.32
N VAL A 374 5.92 4.53 -24.28
CA VAL A 374 7.03 3.59 -24.19
C VAL A 374 8.20 4.12 -24.99
N ILE A 375 9.38 4.04 -24.41
CA ILE A 375 10.63 4.38 -25.06
C ILE A 375 11.24 3.10 -25.60
N ILE A 376 11.53 3.10 -26.89
CA ILE A 376 12.17 1.99 -27.58
C ILE A 376 13.55 2.38 -28.06
N ALA A 377 14.47 1.43 -28.03
CA ALA A 377 15.80 1.58 -28.60
C ALA A 377 16.10 0.41 -29.55
N GLY A 378 16.65 0.73 -30.71
CA GLY A 378 16.90 -0.25 -31.77
C GLY A 378 17.84 0.24 -32.86
N ASN A 379 17.97 -0.57 -33.90
CA ASN A 379 18.82 -0.33 -35.06
C ASN A 379 18.11 -0.73 -36.36
N SER A 380 18.53 -0.15 -37.49
CA SER A 380 18.30 -0.66 -38.83
C SER A 380 19.58 -1.08 -39.54
N THR A 381 19.47 -2.08 -40.40
CA THR A 381 20.59 -2.58 -41.21
C THR A 381 20.91 -1.63 -42.36
N ALA A 382 22.20 -1.34 -42.57
CA ALA A 382 22.68 -0.63 -43.76
C ALA A 382 22.25 -1.33 -45.07
N ASP A 383 21.87 -0.54 -46.07
CA ASP A 383 21.75 -0.98 -47.46
C ASP A 383 22.90 -0.41 -48.32
N LYS A 384 23.03 -0.83 -49.59
CA LYS A 384 24.10 -0.38 -50.50
C LYS A 384 24.16 1.14 -50.72
N SER A 385 23.16 1.89 -50.27
CA SER A 385 23.01 3.33 -50.45
C SER A 385 22.88 4.12 -49.15
N ASN A 386 22.67 3.48 -47.98
CA ASN A 386 22.39 4.16 -46.70
C ASN A 386 23.05 3.42 -45.51
N PRO A 387 23.76 4.11 -44.61
CA PRO A 387 24.31 3.49 -43.39
C PRO A 387 23.22 3.10 -42.38
N SER A 388 23.55 2.14 -41.50
CA SER A 388 22.71 1.67 -40.40
C SER A 388 22.26 2.83 -39.52
N LEU A 389 20.98 2.89 -39.16
CA LEU A 389 20.43 3.92 -38.27
C LEU A 389 20.15 3.31 -36.90
N THR A 390 20.67 3.93 -35.85
CA THR A 390 20.27 3.62 -34.48
C THR A 390 19.25 4.65 -34.03
N TYR A 391 18.31 4.24 -33.20
CA TYR A 391 17.20 5.11 -32.81
C TYR A 391 16.84 4.88 -31.36
N ILE A 392 16.45 5.98 -30.73
CA ILE A 392 15.66 6.01 -29.50
C ILE A 392 14.41 6.81 -29.84
N ALA A 393 13.26 6.16 -29.74
CA ALA A 393 11.99 6.76 -30.07
C ALA A 393 11.01 6.62 -28.92
N ASP A 394 10.18 7.63 -28.72
CA ASP A 394 8.93 7.44 -28.00
C ASP A 394 7.91 6.80 -28.95
N ILE A 395 7.08 5.94 -28.38
CA ILE A 395 5.89 5.43 -29.03
C ILE A 395 4.74 5.79 -28.11
N THR A 396 3.88 6.68 -28.61
CA THR A 396 2.58 6.89 -28.00
C THR A 396 1.73 5.68 -28.34
N TYR A 397 1.47 4.85 -27.34
CA TYR A 397 0.42 3.84 -27.44
C TYR A 397 -0.90 4.51 -27.06
N GLN A 398 -2.01 4.06 -27.63
CA GLN A 398 -3.26 4.28 -26.94
C GLN A 398 -3.09 3.59 -25.61
N SER A 399 -3.03 4.38 -24.53
CA SER A 399 -3.07 3.83 -23.18
C SER A 399 -4.17 2.77 -23.19
N PRO A 400 -3.97 1.61 -22.57
CA PRO A 400 -5.04 0.65 -22.34
C PRO A 400 -6.08 1.25 -21.37
N ILE A 401 -6.62 2.41 -21.74
CA ILE A 401 -7.80 3.10 -21.21
C ILE A 401 -8.89 2.81 -22.23
N ASP A 402 -9.19 1.52 -22.33
CA ASP A 402 -10.54 1.03 -22.09
C ASP A 402 -10.34 -0.20 -21.21
N LEU A 403 -10.21 0.01 -19.88
CA LEU A 403 -10.49 -1.00 -18.82
C LEU A 403 -10.07 -0.59 -17.39
N ALA A 404 -9.31 0.49 -17.19
CA ALA A 404 -9.20 1.10 -15.85
C ALA A 404 -10.51 1.80 -15.39
N LEU A 405 -11.51 1.89 -16.29
CA LEU A 405 -12.84 2.48 -16.04
C LEU A 405 -14.03 1.58 -16.44
N ILE A 406 -13.80 0.32 -16.83
CA ILE A 406 -14.82 -0.68 -16.47
C ILE A 406 -14.60 -0.86 -14.98
N LYS A 407 -15.62 -0.56 -14.19
CA LYS A 407 -15.73 -1.03 -12.82
C LYS A 407 -15.22 -2.47 -12.79
N THR A 408 -14.00 -2.68 -12.31
CA THR A 408 -13.54 -4.03 -12.01
C THR A 408 -14.32 -4.43 -10.77
N ASP A 409 -15.56 -4.87 -10.97
CA ASP A 409 -16.35 -5.63 -9.99
C ASP A 409 -15.78 -7.07 -9.86
N ASP A 410 -14.46 -7.18 -10.05
CA ASP A 410 -13.67 -8.38 -9.85
C ASP A 410 -12.74 -8.13 -8.66
N ASP A 411 -13.13 -8.68 -7.52
CA ASP A 411 -12.47 -8.60 -6.20
C ASP A 411 -11.06 -9.21 -6.16
N THR A 412 -10.46 -9.58 -7.29
CA THR A 412 -9.07 -10.04 -7.39
C THR A 412 -8.06 -8.90 -7.24
N TYR A 413 -8.45 -7.65 -7.53
CA TYR A 413 -7.66 -6.45 -7.23
C TYR A 413 -8.50 -5.55 -6.32
N GLY A 414 -8.42 -5.83 -5.01
CA GLY A 414 -9.31 -5.33 -3.98
C GLY A 414 -9.71 -3.86 -4.13
N ASN A 415 -11.01 -3.61 -4.00
CA ASN A 415 -11.66 -2.31 -3.82
C ASN A 415 -10.69 -1.13 -3.67
N ILE A 416 -10.46 -0.47 -4.80
CA ILE A 416 -9.65 0.73 -5.01
C ILE A 416 -10.02 1.89 -4.06
N ALA A 417 -11.19 1.83 -3.42
CA ALA A 417 -11.62 2.76 -2.37
C ALA A 417 -10.94 2.55 -0.99
N ASN A 418 -10.06 1.55 -0.83
CA ASN A 418 -9.36 1.23 0.42
C ASN A 418 -7.82 1.29 0.29
N LEU A 419 -7.25 2.10 -0.61
CA LEU A 419 -5.82 2.39 -0.63
C LEU A 419 -5.43 3.24 0.59
N ASN A 420 -5.24 2.61 1.75
CA ASN A 420 -4.73 3.30 2.94
C ASN A 420 -3.21 3.10 3.03
N LEU A 421 -2.49 4.02 2.40
CA LEU A 421 -1.06 4.18 2.63
C LEU A 421 -0.85 5.28 3.68
N GLU A 422 -0.20 4.93 4.79
CA GLU A 422 0.15 5.88 5.84
C GLU A 422 1.63 6.23 5.75
N LEU A 423 1.93 7.53 5.85
CA LEU A 423 3.29 8.06 5.88
C LEU A 423 3.63 8.40 7.34
N SER A 424 4.65 7.75 7.90
CA SER A 424 5.13 8.00 9.27
C SER A 424 5.99 9.28 9.35
N SER A 425 6.46 9.63 10.56
CA SER A 425 7.34 10.79 10.77
C SER A 425 8.63 10.65 9.94
N SER A 426 8.84 11.59 9.02
CA SER A 426 10.01 11.63 8.15
C SER A 426 11.28 12.06 8.89
N LYS A 427 12.43 11.47 8.53
CA LYS A 427 13.75 11.89 9.05
C LYS A 427 14.70 12.17 7.89
N PHE A 428 15.36 13.33 7.92
CA PHE A 428 16.54 13.59 7.11
C PHE A 428 17.75 12.92 7.79
N VAL A 429 18.51 12.16 7.00
CA VAL A 429 19.75 11.50 7.42
C VAL A 429 20.86 12.01 6.50
N ASP A 430 21.77 12.77 7.07
CA ASP A 430 23.00 13.28 6.46
C ASP A 430 24.18 12.31 6.68
N ALA A 431 25.27 12.55 5.95
CA ALA A 431 26.48 11.74 6.04
C ALA A 431 27.18 11.87 7.42
N ASP A 432 26.93 12.95 8.16
CA ASP A 432 27.55 13.26 9.45
C ASP A 432 26.61 13.14 10.67
N ALA A 433 25.35 12.71 10.47
CA ALA A 433 24.30 12.61 11.47
C ALA A 433 23.94 13.96 12.18
N SER A 434 24.28 15.10 11.59
CA SER A 434 24.00 16.43 12.15
C SER A 434 22.51 16.81 12.12
N LYS A 435 21.71 16.14 11.27
CA LYS A 435 20.30 16.44 10.96
C LYS A 435 20.09 17.76 10.21
N PHE A 436 21.14 18.36 9.66
CA PHE A 436 21.09 19.60 8.89
C PHE A 436 21.81 19.43 7.57
N LEU A 437 21.27 19.99 6.49
CA LEU A 437 21.89 19.91 5.16
C LEU A 437 22.88 21.07 4.95
N GLN A 438 24.13 20.76 4.59
CA GLN A 438 25.19 21.75 4.29
C GLN A 438 25.43 21.92 2.80
N GLU A 439 26.14 22.99 2.41
CA GLU A 439 26.53 23.25 1.02
C GLU A 439 27.31 22.07 0.41
N GLY A 440 26.85 21.57 -0.73
CA GLY A 440 27.45 20.43 -1.44
C GLY A 440 27.30 19.08 -0.72
N GLU A 441 26.57 19.02 0.39
CA GLU A 441 26.32 17.79 1.13
C GLU A 441 25.23 16.94 0.47
N ARG A 442 25.35 15.61 0.65
CA ARG A 442 24.36 14.62 0.22
C ARG A 442 23.76 13.93 1.44
N GLY A 443 22.47 13.64 1.36
CA GLY A 443 21.74 12.88 2.36
C GLY A 443 20.52 12.21 1.76
N TYR A 444 19.67 11.68 2.61
CA TYR A 444 18.38 11.15 2.18
C TYR A 444 17.30 11.44 3.22
N VAL A 445 16.10 11.71 2.72
CA VAL A 445 14.88 11.73 3.51
C VAL A 445 14.33 10.31 3.55
N THR A 446 14.06 9.82 4.75
CA THR A 446 13.37 8.56 5.00
C THR A 446 11.92 8.84 5.34
N VAL A 447 11.00 8.08 4.74
CA VAL A 447 9.59 8.06 5.14
C VAL A 447 9.12 6.61 5.16
N ASP A 448 8.59 6.13 6.27
CA ASP A 448 7.97 4.80 6.26
C ASP A 448 6.59 4.92 5.66
N VAL A 449 6.37 4.12 4.63
CA VAL A 449 5.09 3.92 3.98
C VAL A 449 4.53 2.63 4.52
N THR A 450 3.33 2.67 5.10
CA THR A 450 2.66 1.49 5.61
C THR A 450 1.36 1.29 4.87
N ASN A 451 1.14 0.09 4.37
CA ASN A 451 -0.18 -0.31 3.88
C ASN A 451 -1.04 -0.72 5.07
N SER A 452 -1.92 0.17 5.53
CA SER A 452 -2.89 -0.12 6.59
C SER A 452 -4.21 -0.69 6.05
N SER A 453 -4.29 -0.96 4.75
CA SER A 453 -5.40 -1.71 4.16
C SER A 453 -5.29 -3.22 4.40
N LEU A 454 -6.39 -3.94 4.15
CA LEU A 454 -6.46 -5.39 4.27
C LEU A 454 -6.03 -6.13 2.99
N ALA A 455 -5.69 -5.40 1.93
CA ALA A 455 -5.30 -5.97 0.63
C ALA A 455 -3.85 -5.61 0.30
N THR A 456 -3.20 -6.44 -0.50
CA THR A 456 -1.90 -6.07 -1.07
C THR A 456 -2.11 -4.95 -2.07
N ILE A 457 -1.42 -3.83 -1.86
CA ILE A 457 -1.42 -2.69 -2.78
C ILE A 457 -0.26 -2.89 -3.73
N HIS A 458 -0.50 -2.84 -5.03
CA HIS A 458 0.55 -2.96 -6.03
C HIS A 458 0.81 -1.62 -6.72
N ASN A 459 1.87 -1.56 -7.52
CA ASN A 459 2.24 -0.39 -8.31
C ASN A 459 2.33 0.94 -7.53
N VAL A 460 2.85 0.91 -6.31
CA VAL A 460 3.05 2.13 -5.51
C VAL A 460 4.28 2.88 -6.02
N LYS A 461 4.12 4.16 -6.30
CA LYS A 461 5.19 5.11 -6.61
C LYS A 461 5.02 6.37 -5.75
N ALA A 462 6.11 7.09 -5.55
CA ALA A 462 6.14 8.35 -4.85
C ALA A 462 6.55 9.45 -5.83
N ASP A 463 5.69 10.45 -6.04
CA ASP A 463 5.98 11.68 -6.75
C ASP A 463 6.42 12.76 -5.77
N ILE A 464 7.62 13.30 -5.95
CA ILE A 464 8.23 14.28 -5.07
C ILE A 464 8.37 15.61 -5.81
N SER A 465 7.96 16.69 -5.14
CA SER A 465 8.09 18.05 -5.64
C SER A 465 8.58 18.99 -4.56
N SER A 466 9.16 20.11 -4.95
CA SER A 466 9.58 21.18 -4.04
C SER A 466 9.39 22.53 -4.73
N ASN A 467 9.10 23.55 -3.94
CA ASN A 467 9.09 24.94 -4.43
C ASN A 467 10.52 25.52 -4.52
N ASP A 468 11.52 24.83 -3.96
CA ASP A 468 12.89 25.33 -3.75
C ASP A 468 13.94 24.63 -4.64
N GLN A 469 13.58 24.24 -5.86
CA GLN A 469 14.41 23.41 -6.76
C GLN A 469 15.75 24.04 -7.21
N GLN A 470 16.02 25.31 -6.89
CA GLN A 470 17.32 25.93 -7.21
C GLN A 470 18.43 25.52 -6.22
N ASP A 471 18.07 25.21 -4.99
CA ASP A 471 19.02 25.01 -3.88
C ASP A 471 19.24 23.54 -3.52
N ILE A 472 18.23 22.70 -3.77
CA ILE A 472 18.29 21.27 -3.49
C ILE A 472 17.85 20.47 -4.71
N LYS A 473 18.56 19.38 -5.00
CA LYS A 473 18.20 18.37 -5.99
C LYS A 473 17.68 17.12 -5.29
N PHE A 474 16.69 16.48 -5.87
CA PHE A 474 16.09 15.24 -5.36
C PHE A 474 15.47 14.45 -6.52
N TRP A 475 15.05 13.22 -6.24
CA TRP A 475 14.33 12.40 -7.21
C TRP A 475 12.87 12.80 -7.25
N ASN A 476 12.36 13.08 -8.44
CA ASN A 476 10.98 13.53 -8.64
C ASN A 476 9.99 12.37 -8.62
N GLN A 477 10.44 11.14 -8.93
CA GLN A 477 9.61 9.95 -8.83
C GLN A 477 10.41 8.74 -8.35
N ILE A 478 9.85 7.97 -7.42
CA ILE A 478 10.47 6.75 -6.87
C ILE A 478 9.44 5.62 -6.88
N TYR A 479 9.76 4.54 -7.60
CA TYR A 479 8.92 3.34 -7.58
C TYR A 479 9.15 2.52 -6.31
N MET A 480 8.07 2.26 -5.57
CA MET A 480 8.08 1.52 -4.29
C MET A 480 7.50 0.11 -4.39
N GLY A 481 6.86 -0.20 -5.52
CA GLY A 481 6.35 -1.52 -5.79
C GLY A 481 5.11 -1.90 -5.01
N SER A 482 5.04 -3.13 -4.55
CA SER A 482 3.85 -3.66 -3.87
C SER A 482 4.02 -3.74 -2.36
N PHE A 483 2.96 -3.45 -1.62
CA PHE A 483 2.88 -3.55 -0.17
C PHE A 483 1.83 -4.59 0.21
N GLN A 484 2.22 -5.68 0.87
CA GLN A 484 1.26 -6.59 1.48
C GLN A 484 0.44 -5.88 2.56
N ALA A 485 -0.73 -6.44 2.91
CA ALA A 485 -1.56 -5.91 3.99
C ALA A 485 -0.74 -5.82 5.30
N GLY A 486 -0.72 -4.63 5.92
CA GLY A 486 0.08 -4.34 7.11
C GLY A 486 1.60 -4.20 6.89
N GLN A 487 2.09 -4.35 5.65
CA GLN A 487 3.52 -4.21 5.34
C GLN A 487 3.94 -2.74 5.39
N SER A 488 5.09 -2.50 6.02
CA SER A 488 5.79 -1.22 5.97
C SER A 488 7.07 -1.34 5.15
N LYS A 489 7.34 -0.34 4.31
CA LYS A 489 8.63 -0.14 3.62
C LYS A 489 9.09 1.29 3.82
N THR A 490 10.39 1.49 3.89
CA THR A 490 10.97 2.83 3.99
C THR A 490 11.24 3.39 2.59
N LEU A 491 10.52 4.45 2.21
CA LEU A 491 10.85 5.32 1.09
C LEU A 491 12.12 6.09 1.44
N ARG A 492 13.13 6.03 0.57
CA ARG A 492 14.36 6.82 0.67
C ARG A 492 14.41 7.81 -0.49
N ILE A 493 14.25 9.09 -0.19
CA ILE A 493 14.35 10.17 -1.17
C ILE A 493 15.74 10.79 -1.03
N PRO A 494 16.63 10.57 -2.00
CA PRO A 494 17.95 11.17 -2.01
C PRO A 494 17.83 12.69 -2.19
N VAL A 495 18.67 13.43 -1.46
CA VAL A 495 18.73 14.90 -1.52
C VAL A 495 20.18 15.35 -1.60
N GLU A 496 20.47 16.27 -2.52
CA GLU A 496 21.78 16.90 -2.71
C GLU A 496 21.64 18.43 -2.63
N ALA A 497 22.45 19.06 -1.79
CA ALA A 497 22.52 20.51 -1.70
C ALA A 497 23.38 21.11 -2.83
N SER A 498 22.98 22.27 -3.31
CA SER A 498 23.84 23.08 -4.17
C SER A 498 25.07 23.61 -3.40
N ASN A 499 26.11 23.99 -4.13
CA ASN A 499 27.29 24.66 -3.57
C ASN A 499 27.02 26.12 -3.16
N GLN A 500 25.77 26.59 -3.27
CA GLN A 500 25.32 27.93 -2.88
C GLN A 500 24.02 27.84 -2.06
N LEU A 501 23.90 26.80 -1.23
CA LEU A 501 22.71 26.53 -0.41
C LEU A 501 22.37 27.74 0.46
N THR A 502 21.18 28.31 0.29
CA THR A 502 20.74 29.40 1.17
C THR A 502 20.39 28.91 2.59
N LYS A 503 20.55 29.78 3.58
CA LYS A 503 20.19 29.44 4.96
C LYS A 503 18.67 29.47 5.12
N GLY A 504 18.06 28.36 5.53
CA GLY A 504 16.61 28.26 5.60
C GLY A 504 16.07 26.85 5.91
N SER A 505 14.82 26.65 5.54
CA SER A 505 14.11 25.37 5.62
C SER A 505 13.52 25.09 4.26
N TYR A 506 13.85 23.93 3.70
CA TYR A 506 13.41 23.46 2.39
C TYR A 506 12.30 22.43 2.54
N GLN A 507 11.28 22.50 1.70
CA GLN A 507 10.14 21.59 1.79
C GLN A 507 10.08 20.64 0.60
N LEU A 508 10.03 19.33 0.87
CA LEU A 508 9.67 18.31 -0.09
C LEU A 508 8.22 17.89 0.13
N ASN A 509 7.39 17.97 -0.90
CA ASN A 509 6.06 17.38 -0.93
C ASN A 509 6.16 16.00 -1.57
N ILE A 510 5.65 14.98 -0.91
CA ILE A 510 5.69 13.59 -1.34
C ILE A 510 4.25 13.15 -1.54
N ASN A 511 3.89 12.77 -2.76
CA ASN A 511 2.59 12.22 -3.10
C ASN A 511 2.78 10.75 -3.49
N LEU A 512 2.19 9.84 -2.73
CA LEU A 512 2.13 8.44 -3.12
C LEU A 512 0.98 8.24 -4.09
N GLU A 513 1.28 7.58 -5.20
CA GLU A 513 0.31 7.08 -6.15
C GLU A 513 0.37 5.54 -6.13
N ALA A 514 -0.77 4.88 -6.17
CA ALA A 514 -0.86 3.43 -6.33
C ALA A 514 -1.87 3.13 -7.45
N ASN A 515 -1.47 2.30 -8.41
CA ASN A 515 -2.31 1.90 -9.54
C ASN A 515 -2.92 3.08 -10.32
N GLY A 516 -2.18 4.19 -10.53
CA GLY A 516 -2.70 5.35 -11.26
C GLY A 516 -3.45 6.37 -10.39
N MET A 517 -3.63 6.13 -9.09
CA MET A 517 -4.44 6.97 -8.19
C MET A 517 -3.66 7.48 -6.99
N ASN A 518 -3.93 8.72 -6.60
CA ASN A 518 -3.33 9.32 -5.42
C ASN A 518 -3.79 8.59 -4.15
N ALA A 519 -2.86 8.01 -3.42
CA ALA A 519 -3.09 7.18 -2.25
C ALA A 519 -2.81 7.93 -0.94
N ALA A 520 -1.76 8.74 -0.90
CA ALA A 520 -1.39 9.52 0.29
C ALA A 520 -0.50 10.70 -0.07
N SER A 521 -0.42 11.70 0.82
CA SER A 521 0.58 12.76 0.69
C SER A 521 1.19 13.12 2.03
N SER A 522 2.45 13.55 2.01
CA SER A 522 3.18 14.04 3.17
C SER A 522 4.13 15.16 2.76
N GLN A 523 4.61 15.91 3.75
CA GLN A 523 5.55 16.99 3.56
C GLN A 523 6.71 16.84 4.54
N VAL A 524 7.92 16.96 4.03
CA VAL A 524 9.14 16.86 4.81
C VAL A 524 9.90 18.18 4.74
N LYS A 525 10.32 18.68 5.89
CA LYS A 525 11.16 19.87 5.99
C LYS A 525 12.60 19.47 6.26
N ILE A 526 13.52 20.03 5.48
CA ILE A 526 14.96 19.88 5.61
C ILE A 526 15.51 21.23 6.05
N ALA A 527 16.15 21.29 7.21
CA ALA A 527 16.75 22.52 7.72
C ALA A 527 18.22 22.62 7.30
N SER A 528 18.65 23.79 6.84
CA SER A 528 20.07 24.13 6.68
C SER A 528 20.61 24.98 7.85
N ASN A 529 19.74 25.40 8.77
CA ASN A 529 20.12 26.22 9.92
C ASN A 529 20.40 25.39 11.18
N ARG A 530 21.66 25.32 11.59
CA ARG A 530 22.06 24.72 12.87
C ARG A 530 21.66 25.62 14.06
N PRO A 531 21.08 25.09 15.15
CA PRO A 531 20.87 25.84 16.39
C PRO A 531 22.21 26.20 17.04
N ASP A 532 22.26 27.35 17.71
CA ASP A 532 23.47 27.80 18.40
C ASP A 532 23.93 26.77 19.45
N PRO A 533 25.24 26.54 19.62
CA PRO A 533 25.77 25.67 20.66
C PRO A 533 25.28 26.10 22.05
N ALA A 534 25.16 25.16 22.98
CA ALA A 534 24.77 25.45 24.36
C ALA A 534 25.73 26.50 24.95
N SER A 535 25.17 27.45 25.72
CA SER A 535 25.94 28.58 26.24
C SER A 535 25.50 28.88 27.67
N LEU A 536 26.19 28.28 28.63
CA LEU A 536 25.90 28.51 30.04
C LEU A 536 26.52 29.85 30.46
N ILE A 537 25.69 30.75 31.01
CA ILE A 537 26.13 32.04 31.55
C ILE A 537 25.50 32.30 32.93
N VAL A 538 26.12 33.19 33.71
CA VAL A 538 25.49 33.71 34.94
C VAL A 538 24.41 34.72 34.55
N ASN A 539 23.15 34.40 34.80
CA ASN A 539 22.02 35.30 34.56
C ASN A 539 21.96 36.40 35.62
N ARG A 540 22.02 36.02 36.90
CA ARG A 540 22.03 36.93 38.04
C ARG A 540 22.63 36.25 39.27
N HIS A 541 22.98 37.06 40.26
CA HIS A 541 23.38 36.58 41.58
C HIS A 541 22.79 37.47 42.67
N SER A 542 22.73 36.94 43.88
CA SER A 542 22.30 37.67 45.07
C SER A 542 22.95 37.07 46.31
N PHE A 543 23.16 37.89 47.34
CA PHE A 543 23.60 37.45 48.65
C PHE A 543 22.45 37.56 49.65
N SER A 544 22.39 36.64 50.61
CA SER A 544 21.48 36.70 51.75
C SER A 544 22.26 36.45 53.04
N PRO A 545 22.35 37.43 53.97
CA PRO A 545 21.88 38.81 53.82
C PRO A 545 22.68 39.56 52.73
N GLU A 546 22.12 40.60 52.09
CA GLU A 546 22.71 41.28 50.91
C GLU A 546 24.12 41.83 51.11
N MET A 547 24.43 42.30 52.33
CA MET A 547 25.76 42.75 52.76
C MET A 547 25.82 42.77 54.29
N ASN A 548 27.03 42.83 54.86
CA ASN A 548 27.29 43.14 56.27
C ASN A 548 26.74 42.12 57.28
N ALA A 549 26.72 40.83 56.94
CA ALA A 549 26.56 39.78 57.94
C ALA A 549 27.59 39.98 59.06
N ASN A 550 27.24 39.63 60.31
CA ASN A 550 28.25 39.62 61.39
C ASN A 550 29.24 38.47 61.17
N PRO A 551 30.48 38.58 61.66
CA PRO A 551 31.42 37.45 61.63
C PRO A 551 30.79 36.21 62.28
N GLY A 552 30.98 35.04 61.67
CA GLY A 552 30.40 33.77 62.09
C GLY A 552 28.92 33.55 61.70
N ASN A 553 28.21 34.56 61.19
CA ASN A 553 26.86 34.36 60.64
C ASN A 553 26.95 33.79 59.21
N PRO A 554 26.05 32.88 58.83
CA PRO A 554 26.00 32.33 57.48
C PRO A 554 25.61 33.41 56.46
N ILE A 555 26.33 33.42 55.34
CA ILE A 555 26.06 34.21 54.14
C ILE A 555 25.80 33.22 53.01
N THR A 556 24.64 33.33 52.37
CA THR A 556 24.27 32.52 51.21
C THR A 556 24.46 33.33 49.94
N LEU A 557 25.38 32.90 49.07
CA LEU A 557 25.47 33.35 47.68
C LEU A 557 24.55 32.47 46.82
N THR A 558 23.55 33.07 46.18
CA THR A 558 22.74 32.42 45.15
C THR A 558 23.20 32.88 43.77
N VAL A 559 23.62 31.95 42.90
CA VAL A 559 23.98 32.21 41.50
C VAL A 559 22.95 31.54 40.61
N GLU A 560 22.20 32.32 39.83
CA GLU A 560 21.28 31.80 38.83
C GLU A 560 22.01 31.73 37.48
N LEU A 561 22.12 30.52 36.96
CA LEU A 561 22.66 30.21 35.65
C LEU A 561 21.52 30.14 34.62
N ILE A 562 21.80 30.51 33.38
CA ILE A 562 20.89 30.30 32.25
C ILE A 562 21.66 29.68 31.08
N ASN A 563 21.03 28.74 30.38
CA ASN A 563 21.50 28.31 29.08
C ASN A 563 20.98 29.28 28.00
N ASN A 564 21.86 30.17 27.53
CA ASN A 564 21.60 31.15 26.49
C ASN A 564 21.91 30.62 25.08
N GLY A 565 22.19 29.31 24.93
CA GLY A 565 22.41 28.63 23.66
C GLY A 565 21.16 27.94 23.14
N GLY A 566 21.21 27.48 21.89
CA GLY A 566 20.09 26.82 21.19
C GLY A 566 19.99 25.30 21.42
N THR A 567 20.91 24.71 22.19
CA THR A 567 20.98 23.27 22.48
C THR A 567 21.15 23.02 23.98
N GLN A 568 20.79 21.81 24.47
CA GLN A 568 20.87 21.45 25.90
C GLN A 568 22.34 21.35 26.37
N THR A 569 22.64 21.78 27.61
CA THR A 569 23.97 21.59 28.21
C THR A 569 24.15 20.16 28.71
N ASP A 570 25.38 19.65 28.73
CA ASP A 570 25.71 18.51 29.59
C ASP A 570 25.61 18.91 31.08
N PRO A 571 25.48 17.96 32.02
CA PRO A 571 25.67 18.24 33.43
C PRO A 571 27.06 18.80 33.70
N VAL A 572 27.15 19.83 34.54
CA VAL A 572 28.38 20.58 34.81
C VAL A 572 28.67 20.58 36.31
N THR A 573 29.92 20.35 36.69
CA THR A 573 30.35 20.52 38.07
C THR A 573 30.86 21.94 38.26
N ALA A 574 30.22 22.71 39.14
CA ALA A 574 30.70 24.02 39.57
C ALA A 574 31.50 23.92 40.86
N THR A 575 32.57 24.69 40.96
CA THR A 575 33.42 24.81 42.15
C THR A 575 33.44 26.25 42.63
N PHE A 576 33.20 26.45 43.93
CA PHE A 576 33.38 27.71 44.62
C PHE A 576 34.76 27.75 45.29
N SER A 577 35.42 28.91 45.27
CA SER A 577 36.68 29.12 45.98
C SER A 577 36.62 30.42 46.78
N ILE A 578 37.13 30.36 48.02
CA ILE A 578 37.04 31.42 49.02
C ILE A 578 38.44 31.83 49.52
N PRO A 579 38.63 33.08 49.98
CA PRO A 579 39.91 33.58 50.45
C PRO A 579 40.20 33.10 51.89
N SER A 580 41.46 33.20 52.30
CA SER A 580 41.87 32.88 53.67
C SER A 580 41.09 33.71 54.70
N GLY A 581 40.65 33.07 55.80
CA GLY A 581 39.84 33.70 56.86
C GLY A 581 38.31 33.61 56.67
N VAL A 582 37.87 32.96 55.59
CA VAL A 582 36.47 32.60 55.28
C VAL A 582 36.36 31.08 55.25
N GLU A 583 35.29 30.53 55.81
CA GLU A 583 35.01 29.10 55.87
C GLU A 583 33.73 28.77 55.09
N SER A 584 33.77 27.70 54.30
CA SER A 584 32.59 27.14 53.64
C SER A 584 31.74 26.38 54.66
N LEU A 585 30.42 26.58 54.60
CA LEU A 585 29.45 25.91 55.45
C LEU A 585 28.74 24.76 54.74
N ASN A 586 28.86 24.70 53.41
CA ASN A 586 28.36 23.63 52.57
C ASN A 586 29.40 23.22 51.51
N ASN A 587 29.04 22.25 50.66
CA ASN A 587 29.97 21.69 49.69
C ASN A 587 30.41 22.74 48.67
N GLU A 588 31.73 22.93 48.53
CA GLU A 588 32.33 23.83 47.54
C GLU A 588 32.11 23.36 46.10
N LYS A 589 31.75 22.09 45.90
CA LYS A 589 31.38 21.53 44.59
C LYS A 589 29.89 21.27 44.50
N VAL A 590 29.27 21.77 43.43
CA VAL A 590 27.83 21.63 43.15
C VAL A 590 27.63 21.06 41.76
N GLU A 591 26.84 19.99 41.67
CA GLU A 591 26.41 19.40 40.39
C GLU A 591 25.24 20.20 39.81
N ILE A 592 25.40 20.68 38.59
CA ILE A 592 24.37 21.38 37.82
C ILE A 592 23.81 20.37 36.81
N PRO A 593 22.50 20.09 36.81
CA PRO A 593 21.91 19.19 35.83
C PRO A 593 21.96 19.78 34.43
N ALA A 594 21.73 18.94 33.42
CA ALA A 594 21.60 19.38 32.03
C ALA A 594 20.45 20.39 31.88
N LEU A 595 20.71 21.57 31.31
CA LEU A 595 19.73 22.66 31.16
C LEU A 595 19.29 22.80 29.70
N ALA A 596 17.97 22.78 29.44
CA ALA A 596 17.42 23.05 28.11
C ALA A 596 17.59 24.55 27.74
N PRO A 597 17.40 24.94 26.46
CA PRO A 597 17.48 26.35 26.06
C PRO A 597 16.56 27.25 26.90
N ASN A 598 17.13 28.33 27.44
CA ASN A 598 16.50 29.29 28.37
C ASN A 598 16.16 28.77 29.78
N ASP A 599 16.46 27.50 30.10
CA ASP A 599 16.29 27.00 31.46
C ASP A 599 17.22 27.74 32.42
N LYS A 600 16.70 27.96 33.62
CA LYS A 600 17.41 28.61 34.73
C LYS A 600 17.64 27.63 35.86
N TYR A 601 18.83 27.69 36.44
CA TYR A 601 19.17 26.87 37.60
C TYR A 601 19.92 27.70 38.63
N SER A 602 19.46 27.65 39.88
CA SER A 602 20.09 28.37 40.98
C SER A 602 20.95 27.44 41.80
N VAL A 603 22.23 27.81 41.95
CA VAL A 603 23.13 27.18 42.91
C VAL A 603 23.31 28.10 44.11
N THR A 604 23.37 27.51 45.30
CA THR A 604 23.59 28.23 46.56
C THR A 604 24.88 27.78 47.21
N PHE A 605 25.69 28.74 47.65
CA PHE A 605 26.93 28.50 48.38
C PHE A 605 26.92 29.28 49.69
N ASP A 606 27.06 28.56 50.80
CA ASP A 606 26.98 29.12 52.14
C ASP A 606 28.38 29.22 52.72
N PHE A 607 28.73 30.40 53.22
CA PHE A 607 30.03 30.66 53.84
C PHE A 607 29.88 31.61 55.02
N ALA A 608 30.85 31.59 55.93
CA ALA A 608 30.97 32.54 57.02
C ALA A 608 32.43 33.00 57.14
N TYR A 609 32.63 34.19 57.70
CA TYR A 609 33.97 34.75 57.87
C TYR A 609 34.28 35.03 59.33
N SER A 610 35.56 34.93 59.67
CA SER A 610 36.01 35.01 61.07
C SER A 610 36.18 36.46 61.55
N ASN A 611 36.26 36.63 62.87
CA ASN A 611 36.55 37.93 63.52
C ASN A 611 37.92 38.51 63.17
N VAL A 612 38.80 37.74 62.53
CA VAL A 612 40.15 38.16 62.11
C VAL A 612 40.24 38.47 60.62
N PHE A 613 39.14 38.36 59.87
CA PHE A 613 39.08 38.78 58.47
C PHE A 613 39.10 40.32 58.41
N ASP A 614 40.13 40.89 57.79
CA ASP A 614 40.48 42.31 57.87
C ASP A 614 40.14 43.11 56.59
N GLN A 615 39.46 42.48 55.63
CA GLN A 615 39.08 43.11 54.36
C GLN A 615 37.63 43.59 54.36
N ASN A 616 37.37 44.67 53.62
CA ASN A 616 36.03 45.28 53.51
C ASN A 616 35.08 44.51 52.58
N SER A 617 35.55 43.47 51.91
CA SER A 617 34.74 42.63 51.03
C SER A 617 35.31 41.20 50.93
N ILE A 618 34.44 40.21 50.89
CA ILE A 618 34.79 38.80 50.62
C ILE A 618 34.61 38.53 49.13
N LYS A 619 35.63 37.97 48.47
CA LYS A 619 35.55 37.57 47.05
C LYS A 619 35.35 36.07 46.94
N VAL A 620 34.22 35.63 46.39
CA VAL A 620 33.94 34.23 46.10
C VAL A 620 34.14 34.00 44.60
N GLU A 621 35.07 33.12 44.23
CA GLU A 621 35.26 32.71 42.84
C GLU A 621 34.36 31.52 42.52
N PHE A 622 33.72 31.54 41.36
CA PHE A 622 32.90 30.49 40.80
C PHE A 622 33.51 30.04 39.48
N GLU A 623 33.83 28.76 39.39
CA GLU A 623 34.41 28.14 38.19
C GLU A 623 33.65 26.86 37.84
N SER A 624 33.22 26.72 36.59
CA SER A 624 32.53 25.52 36.11
C SER A 624 33.44 24.68 35.22
N GLU A 625 33.64 23.40 35.55
CA GLU A 625 34.41 22.44 34.75
C GLU A 625 33.47 21.64 33.83
N THR A 626 33.71 21.69 32.52
CA THR A 626 32.92 21.00 31.50
C THR A 626 33.67 19.76 30.99
N LYS A 627 32.95 18.65 30.77
CA LYS A 627 33.51 17.43 30.14
C LYS A 627 33.48 17.49 28.60
N SER A 628 32.66 18.36 28.04
CA SER A 628 32.50 18.62 26.60
C SER A 628 33.07 20.00 26.25
N ASN A 629 33.30 20.27 24.96
CA ASN A 629 33.92 21.49 24.38
C ASN A 629 33.20 22.84 24.68
N LEU A 630 32.44 22.94 25.77
CA LEU A 630 31.83 24.17 26.28
C LEU A 630 32.89 25.03 27.00
N PRO A 631 32.96 26.35 26.72
CA PRO A 631 33.80 27.24 27.51
C PRO A 631 33.27 27.33 28.95
N GLY A 632 34.10 26.97 29.93
CA GLY A 632 33.74 27.05 31.35
C GLY A 632 33.47 28.49 31.80
N ILE A 633 32.54 28.66 32.72
CA ILE A 633 32.24 29.95 33.36
C ILE A 633 33.29 30.20 34.44
N LYS A 634 33.92 31.37 34.41
CA LYS A 634 34.71 31.89 35.53
C LYS A 634 34.18 33.27 35.94
N ARG A 635 33.72 33.41 37.19
CA ARG A 635 33.13 34.65 37.72
C ARG A 635 33.51 34.86 39.18
N SER A 636 33.78 36.11 39.53
CA SER A 636 34.08 36.55 40.90
C SER A 636 32.90 37.34 41.45
N PHE A 637 32.41 36.97 42.63
CA PHE A 637 31.34 37.66 43.34
C PHE A 637 31.88 38.33 44.60
N SER A 638 31.60 39.60 44.80
CA SER A 638 32.10 40.36 45.95
C SER A 638 30.98 40.65 46.94
N TYR A 639 31.14 40.19 48.18
CA TYR A 639 30.24 40.45 49.29
C TYR A 639 30.78 41.60 50.15
N GLY A 640 30.00 42.66 50.36
CA GLY A 640 30.39 43.78 51.23
C GLY A 640 30.23 43.44 52.70
N VAL A 641 31.21 43.84 53.53
CA VAL A 641 31.16 43.68 55.00
C VAL A 641 31.22 45.08 55.64
N ALA A 642 30.17 45.52 56.35
CA ALA A 642 30.13 46.85 56.94
C ALA A 642 30.63 46.87 58.37
N SER A 643 31.24 48.01 58.70
CA SER A 643 31.33 48.50 60.05
C SER A 643 29.92 48.81 60.61
N THR A 644 29.52 48.02 61.61
CA THR A 644 28.50 48.25 62.64
C THR A 644 27.37 49.28 62.35
N ARG A 645 26.14 48.81 62.03
CA ARG A 645 24.88 49.02 62.81
C ARG A 645 23.60 48.53 62.05
N PRO A 646 22.55 48.00 62.74
CA PRO A 646 21.44 47.25 62.13
C PRO A 646 20.02 47.89 62.25
N VAL A 647 19.05 47.49 61.41
CA VAL A 647 17.56 47.55 61.62
C VAL A 647 16.86 46.40 60.83
N ALA A 648 15.66 46.00 61.29
CA ALA A 648 15.00 44.69 61.20
C ALA A 648 13.74 44.57 60.30
N ASP A 649 13.29 43.30 60.19
CA ASP A 649 11.95 42.71 59.97
C ASP A 649 11.22 42.70 58.60
N ALA A 650 10.84 41.49 58.16
CA ALA A 650 9.46 41.12 57.74
C ALA A 650 9.31 39.60 57.44
N ASN A 651 8.25 38.97 57.99
CA ASN A 651 7.78 37.61 57.70
C ASN A 651 6.96 37.52 56.38
N PRO A 652 6.92 36.36 55.67
CA PRO A 652 5.99 36.14 54.56
C PRO A 652 4.72 35.31 54.96
N PRO A 653 3.64 35.33 54.15
CA PRO A 653 2.30 34.82 54.51
C PRO A 653 2.03 33.37 54.03
N ALA A 654 1.00 32.74 54.62
CA ALA A 654 0.58 31.34 54.44
C ALA A 654 -0.31 31.06 53.19
N PRO A 655 -0.31 29.83 52.63
CA PRO A 655 -1.09 29.45 51.45
C PRO A 655 -2.49 28.88 51.75
N ASN A 656 -3.47 29.23 50.90
CA ASN A 656 -4.89 28.85 50.93
C ASN A 656 -5.21 27.66 49.99
N SER A 657 -5.38 26.45 50.50
CA SER A 657 -6.37 25.43 50.05
C SER A 657 -6.33 24.21 51.00
N SER A 658 -7.50 23.68 51.41
CA SER A 658 -7.61 22.74 52.55
C SER A 658 -7.92 21.28 52.19
N LEU A 659 -8.18 20.94 50.91
CA LEU A 659 -8.50 19.59 50.44
C LEU A 659 -8.17 19.39 48.95
N ASP A 660 -7.39 18.35 48.61
CA ASP A 660 -7.10 17.93 47.22
C ASP A 660 -7.48 16.46 47.00
N ILE A 661 -8.02 16.11 45.84
CA ILE A 661 -8.40 14.73 45.46
C ILE A 661 -7.71 14.36 44.14
N ILE A 662 -6.91 13.31 44.14
CA ILE A 662 -6.01 12.92 43.04
C ILE A 662 -6.26 11.46 42.68
N TRP A 663 -6.37 11.13 41.39
CA TRP A 663 -6.51 9.73 40.97
C TRP A 663 -5.23 8.94 41.18
N THR A 664 -5.37 7.64 41.47
CA THR A 664 -4.22 6.71 41.58
C THR A 664 -4.39 5.43 40.78
N SER A 665 -5.58 5.18 40.23
CA SER A 665 -5.85 3.94 39.53
C SER A 665 -5.22 3.83 38.13
N HIS A 666 -4.67 4.89 37.54
CA HIS A 666 -4.02 4.82 36.22
C HIS A 666 -2.94 5.92 36.11
N ASP A 667 -1.81 5.63 35.47
CA ASP A 667 -0.69 6.57 35.28
C ASP A 667 -1.18 7.84 34.56
N LEU A 668 -1.12 8.99 35.25
CA LEU A 668 -1.69 10.26 34.78
C LEU A 668 -0.70 11.11 33.97
N ASN A 669 0.31 10.49 33.37
CA ASN A 669 1.14 11.15 32.38
C ASN A 669 0.49 10.94 31.00
N GLU A 670 -0.27 11.95 30.56
CA GLU A 670 -0.71 12.25 29.18
C GLU A 670 -2.10 11.86 28.64
N TYR A 671 -2.95 11.08 29.30
CA TYR A 671 -4.29 10.75 28.72
C TYR A 671 -5.48 11.05 29.65
N ARG A 672 -6.42 11.88 29.17
CA ARG A 672 -7.73 12.13 29.82
C ARG A 672 -8.77 11.03 29.54
N THR A 673 -8.46 10.08 28.66
CA THR A 673 -9.36 9.00 28.22
C THR A 673 -8.75 7.63 28.49
N VAL A 674 -9.53 6.72 29.06
CA VAL A 674 -9.15 5.34 29.39
C VAL A 674 -10.12 4.39 28.68
N GLU A 675 -9.62 3.55 27.78
CA GLU A 675 -10.44 2.54 27.10
C GLU A 675 -10.58 1.29 27.99
N VAL A 676 -11.81 0.79 28.13
CA VAL A 676 -12.13 -0.35 29.00
C VAL A 676 -13.06 -1.33 28.30
N THR A 677 -12.76 -2.62 28.45
CA THR A 677 -13.51 -3.73 27.82
C THR A 677 -14.57 -4.35 28.74
N GLN A 678 -14.56 -3.97 30.02
CA GLN A 678 -15.48 -4.45 31.06
C GLN A 678 -16.44 -3.33 31.47
N ARG A 679 -17.72 -3.67 31.64
CA ARG A 679 -18.78 -2.73 32.02
C ARG A 679 -18.61 -2.18 33.44
N GLU A 680 -18.03 -3.00 34.34
CA GLU A 680 -17.75 -2.64 35.72
C GLU A 680 -16.27 -2.28 35.86
N VAL A 681 -15.99 -1.10 36.43
CA VAL A 681 -14.62 -0.59 36.59
C VAL A 681 -14.37 -0.20 38.04
N ASN A 682 -13.23 -0.67 38.57
CA ASN A 682 -12.72 -0.26 39.87
C ASN A 682 -11.97 1.06 39.75
N ILE A 683 -12.31 2.03 40.59
CA ILE A 683 -11.67 3.34 40.62
C ILE A 683 -11.00 3.59 41.97
N LYS A 684 -9.88 4.33 41.96
CA LYS A 684 -9.15 4.69 43.19
C LYS A 684 -8.61 6.11 43.15
N ALA A 685 -8.90 6.90 44.19
CA ALA A 685 -8.38 8.24 44.39
C ALA A 685 -7.76 8.41 45.79
N ILE A 686 -6.76 9.28 45.90
CA ILE A 686 -6.19 9.76 47.17
C ILE A 686 -6.75 11.14 47.46
N ALA A 687 -7.20 11.35 48.70
CA ALA A 687 -7.55 12.66 49.22
C ALA A 687 -6.52 13.13 50.26
N LEU A 688 -6.06 14.38 50.12
CA LEU A 688 -5.12 15.06 51.02
C LEU A 688 -5.86 16.19 51.74
N ALA A 689 -5.96 16.14 53.06
CA ALA A 689 -6.83 17.04 53.82
C ALA A 689 -6.20 17.49 55.15
N ASN A 690 -6.61 18.63 55.68
CA ASN A 690 -6.09 19.09 56.99
C ASN A 690 -6.83 18.44 58.19
N LYS A 691 -7.84 17.60 57.92
CA LYS A 691 -8.65 16.88 58.89
C LYS A 691 -9.08 15.52 58.33
N GLU A 692 -9.48 14.60 59.20
CA GLU A 692 -10.02 13.30 58.79
C GLU A 692 -11.31 13.45 57.99
N LEU A 693 -11.44 12.65 56.93
CA LEU A 693 -12.55 12.66 55.98
C LEU A 693 -13.51 11.50 56.24
N SER A 694 -14.79 11.75 56.02
CA SER A 694 -15.85 10.76 56.18
C SER A 694 -16.16 10.06 54.84
N LYS A 695 -16.19 8.73 54.84
CA LYS A 695 -16.62 7.92 53.69
C LYS A 695 -18.00 8.35 53.15
N ARG A 696 -18.91 8.80 54.01
CA ARG A 696 -20.30 9.18 53.62
C ARG A 696 -20.37 10.46 52.78
N ASN A 697 -19.32 11.26 52.82
CA ASN A 697 -19.25 12.55 52.15
C ASN A 697 -18.57 12.45 50.77
N PHE A 698 -18.01 11.29 50.43
CA PHE A 698 -17.56 11.00 49.06
C PHE A 698 -18.73 10.63 48.15
N ALA A 699 -18.65 11.06 46.90
CA ALA A 699 -19.51 10.56 45.83
C ALA A 699 -18.75 10.48 44.51
N VAL A 700 -19.27 9.65 43.61
CA VAL A 700 -18.81 9.57 42.22
C VAL A 700 -19.87 10.17 41.31
N LEU A 701 -19.46 11.13 40.49
CA LEU A 701 -20.27 11.70 39.43
C LEU A 701 -19.93 11.01 38.11
N ILE A 702 -20.94 10.51 37.40
CA ILE A 702 -20.84 9.97 36.03
C ILE A 702 -21.66 10.87 35.12
N ASN A 703 -21.04 11.48 34.12
CA ASN A 703 -21.63 12.47 33.23
C ASN A 703 -22.37 13.58 33.99
N GLY A 704 -21.74 14.08 35.06
CA GLY A 704 -22.28 15.15 35.92
C GLY A 704 -23.41 14.73 36.86
N ARG A 705 -23.83 13.46 36.87
CA ARG A 705 -24.88 12.95 37.77
C ARG A 705 -24.30 12.01 38.81
N ARG A 706 -24.79 12.08 40.05
CA ARG A 706 -24.42 11.12 41.09
C ARG A 706 -24.82 9.72 40.63
N SER A 707 -23.87 8.78 40.64
CA SER A 707 -24.13 7.38 40.25
C SER A 707 -25.26 6.80 41.11
N GLN A 708 -26.38 6.41 40.49
CA GLN A 708 -27.53 5.81 41.18
C GLN A 708 -27.42 4.28 41.16
N GLY A 709 -27.50 3.66 42.34
CA GLY A 709 -27.46 2.20 42.49
C GLY A 709 -26.38 1.66 43.44
N GLN A 710 -25.60 2.54 44.09
CA GLN A 710 -24.53 2.10 44.98
C GLN A 710 -25.07 1.40 46.24
N LYS A 711 -24.68 0.14 46.41
CA LYS A 711 -24.52 -0.45 47.73
C LYS A 711 -23.31 0.24 48.39
N LEU A 712 -23.53 1.05 49.43
CA LEU A 712 -22.48 1.76 50.20
C LEU A 712 -21.40 0.81 50.78
N ASP A 713 -21.64 -0.49 50.70
CA ASP A 713 -20.86 -1.61 51.20
C ASP A 713 -19.61 -1.91 50.35
N GLU A 714 -19.54 -1.47 49.08
CA GLU A 714 -18.41 -1.79 48.18
C GLU A 714 -17.31 -0.72 48.15
N SER A 715 -17.62 0.54 48.47
CA SER A 715 -16.59 1.58 48.57
C SER A 715 -15.70 1.37 49.79
N ARG A 716 -14.41 1.71 49.72
CA ARG A 716 -13.48 1.61 50.86
C ARG A 716 -12.72 2.92 51.03
N LEU A 717 -12.56 3.34 52.28
CA LEU A 717 -11.72 4.48 52.65
C LEU A 717 -10.64 3.96 53.61
N THR A 718 -9.37 4.24 53.32
CA THR A 718 -8.29 3.83 54.23
C THR A 718 -8.30 4.69 55.50
N PRO A 719 -7.76 4.16 56.63
CA PRO A 719 -7.46 4.98 57.78
C PRO A 719 -6.51 6.15 57.43
N PRO A 720 -6.49 7.23 58.23
CA PRO A 720 -5.52 8.31 58.10
C PRO A 720 -4.08 7.79 58.19
N GLU A 721 -3.28 7.94 57.12
CA GLU A 721 -1.87 7.54 57.11
C GLU A 721 -0.95 8.74 56.87
N GLY A 722 -0.05 9.02 57.84
CA GLY A 722 1.12 9.90 57.70
C GLY A 722 0.85 11.41 57.56
N HIS A 723 1.79 12.23 58.07
CA HIS A 723 1.81 13.68 57.92
C HIS A 723 2.99 14.09 57.03
N GLN A 724 2.80 14.16 55.71
CA GLN A 724 3.65 15.01 54.88
C GLN A 724 2.99 16.39 54.80
N LEU A 725 3.73 17.45 55.14
CA LEU A 725 3.25 18.85 55.10
C LEU A 725 2.05 19.17 56.01
N GLY A 726 1.80 18.38 57.06
CA GLY A 726 0.71 18.63 58.02
C GLY A 726 -0.69 18.23 57.55
N ARG A 727 -0.80 17.48 56.44
CA ARG A 727 -2.08 16.99 55.87
C ARG A 727 -2.21 15.47 56.03
N ILE A 728 -3.44 15.02 56.26
CA ILE A 728 -3.88 13.62 56.35
C ILE A 728 -4.13 13.09 54.95
N GLN A 729 -3.63 11.90 54.66
CA GLN A 729 -3.88 11.16 53.43
C GLN A 729 -4.87 10.02 53.66
N GLN A 730 -5.90 9.90 52.81
CA GLN A 730 -6.83 8.77 52.79
C GLN A 730 -7.13 8.34 51.35
N SER A 731 -7.13 7.04 51.06
CA SER A 731 -7.47 6.49 49.74
C SER A 731 -8.93 6.05 49.70
N TYR A 732 -9.68 6.57 48.73
CA TYR A 732 -11.06 6.18 48.40
C TYR A 732 -11.07 5.23 47.19
N THR A 733 -11.70 4.08 47.30
CA THR A 733 -11.97 3.14 46.19
C THR A 733 -13.45 2.90 46.01
N ASP A 734 -13.89 2.71 44.77
CA ASP A 734 -15.28 2.40 44.44
C ASP A 734 -15.40 1.57 43.15
N VAL A 735 -16.56 0.95 42.92
CA VAL A 735 -16.88 0.23 41.68
C VAL A 735 -17.99 0.99 40.95
N ILE A 736 -17.79 1.25 39.66
CA ILE A 736 -18.76 1.96 38.83
C ILE A 736 -19.18 1.15 37.61
N ASN A 737 -20.44 1.35 37.20
CA ASN A 737 -21.02 0.76 36.01
C ASN A 737 -21.04 1.77 34.87
N LEU A 738 -20.43 1.42 33.73
CA LEU A 738 -20.34 2.28 32.56
C LEU A 738 -21.50 2.05 31.59
N ARG A 739 -21.77 3.08 30.76
CA ARG A 739 -22.66 3.02 29.60
C ARG A 739 -21.83 2.90 28.33
N ASP A 740 -22.42 2.41 27.24
CA ASP A 740 -21.72 2.34 25.95
C ASP A 740 -21.31 3.74 25.47
N GLY A 741 -20.09 3.86 24.97
CA GLY A 741 -19.45 5.11 24.57
C GLY A 741 -18.63 5.76 25.67
N ASP A 742 -18.51 7.09 25.61
CA ASP A 742 -17.69 7.88 26.53
C ASP A 742 -18.44 8.19 27.84
N ASN A 743 -17.77 7.97 28.97
CA ASN A 743 -18.29 8.21 30.32
C ASN A 743 -17.33 9.13 31.08
N GLU A 744 -17.71 10.38 31.33
CA GLU A 744 -16.94 11.31 32.16
C GLU A 744 -17.16 11.00 33.65
N VAL A 745 -16.10 10.70 34.39
CA VAL A 745 -16.14 10.26 35.79
C VAL A 745 -15.31 11.19 36.68
N GLN A 746 -15.88 11.63 37.81
CA GLN A 746 -15.22 12.45 38.82
C GLN A 746 -15.51 11.92 40.24
N VAL A 747 -14.51 12.01 41.14
CA VAL A 747 -14.69 11.82 42.59
C VAL A 747 -14.82 13.19 43.25
N VAL A 748 -15.86 13.37 44.05
CA VAL A 748 -16.14 14.61 44.77
C VAL A 748 -16.32 14.36 46.26
N TYR A 749 -16.04 15.38 47.08
CA TYR A 749 -16.24 15.38 48.52
C TYR A 749 -17.14 16.54 48.93
N TYR A 750 -18.20 16.22 49.67
CA TYR A 750 -19.17 17.18 50.20
C TYR A 750 -18.86 17.58 51.64
N ASP A 751 -19.10 18.84 51.99
CA ASP A 751 -19.17 19.24 53.39
C ASP A 751 -20.52 18.85 54.02
N ASP A 752 -20.68 19.14 55.31
CA ASP A 752 -21.90 18.81 56.04
C ASP A 752 -23.12 19.66 55.62
N ALA A 753 -22.89 20.75 54.86
CA ALA A 753 -23.94 21.56 54.25
C ALA A 753 -24.34 21.04 52.85
N GLY A 754 -23.64 20.04 52.30
CA GLY A 754 -23.90 19.46 50.99
C GLY A 754 -23.22 20.20 49.84
N GLU A 755 -22.25 21.06 50.11
CA GLU A 755 -21.46 21.77 49.10
C GLU A 755 -20.19 20.99 48.73
N ILE A 756 -19.79 21.02 47.46
CA ILE A 756 -18.57 20.32 47.00
C ILE A 756 -17.35 21.15 47.41
N ILE A 757 -16.56 20.62 48.33
CA ILE A 757 -15.34 21.27 48.86
C ILE A 757 -14.04 20.61 48.37
N GLY A 758 -14.14 19.52 47.62
CA GLY A 758 -13.02 18.87 46.93
C GLY A 758 -13.50 18.07 45.73
N LYS A 759 -12.76 18.12 44.62
CA LYS A 759 -13.08 17.40 43.36
C LYS A 759 -11.81 16.93 42.67
N SER A 760 -11.86 15.74 42.08
CA SER A 760 -10.82 15.26 41.17
C SER A 760 -10.92 15.95 39.80
N THR A 761 -9.87 15.83 38.99
CA THR A 761 -9.99 16.05 37.55
C THR A 761 -10.94 15.00 36.93
N PRO A 762 -11.76 15.34 35.92
CA PRO A 762 -12.56 14.36 35.19
C PRO A 762 -11.68 13.39 34.38
N LEU A 763 -12.04 12.11 34.40
CA LEU A 763 -11.52 11.05 33.53
C LEU A 763 -12.61 10.55 32.61
N ILE A 764 -12.32 10.32 31.33
CA ILE A 764 -13.26 9.76 30.36
C ILE A 764 -12.99 8.26 30.23
N PHE A 765 -13.96 7.41 30.58
CA PHE A 765 -13.91 5.98 30.30
C PHE A 765 -14.70 5.65 29.03
N LYS A 766 -14.03 5.07 28.03
CA LYS A 766 -14.67 4.63 26.78
C LYS A 766 -14.95 3.14 26.83
N TYR A 767 -16.23 2.77 26.87
CA TYR A 767 -16.70 1.38 26.98
C TYR A 767 -17.45 0.96 25.70
N LEU A 768 -17.14 -0.22 25.15
CA LEU A 768 -17.78 -0.78 23.95
C LEU A 768 -18.26 -2.22 24.21
N SER A 769 -19.58 -2.44 24.19
CA SER A 769 -20.20 -3.77 24.23
C SER A 769 -19.84 -4.62 22.98
N ARG A 770 -19.92 -5.96 23.08
CA ARG A 770 -19.49 -6.97 22.07
C ARG A 770 -19.71 -6.56 20.60
N LYS A 771 -18.72 -6.86 19.73
CA LYS A 771 -18.71 -6.56 18.28
C LYS A 771 -19.99 -7.06 17.59
N ALA A 772 -20.77 -6.16 17.01
CA ALA A 772 -21.87 -6.50 16.10
C ALA A 772 -21.33 -7.31 14.88
N PRO A 773 -22.11 -8.27 14.32
CA PRO A 773 -21.69 -9.04 13.15
C PRO A 773 -21.59 -8.17 11.90
N ASN A 774 -20.87 -8.63 10.88
CA ASN A 774 -20.91 -8.06 9.55
C ASN A 774 -22.04 -8.71 8.74
N LEU A 775 -22.60 -7.95 7.81
CA LEU A 775 -23.57 -8.39 6.83
C LEU A 775 -22.94 -8.38 5.43
N TYR A 776 -23.09 -9.48 4.71
CA TYR A 776 -22.68 -9.62 3.31
C TYR A 776 -23.90 -9.97 2.47
N VAL A 777 -24.28 -9.11 1.52
CA VAL A 777 -25.43 -9.32 0.64
C VAL A 777 -24.95 -9.48 -0.79
N LEU A 778 -25.38 -10.56 -1.46
CA LEU A 778 -25.19 -10.77 -2.90
C LEU A 778 -26.57 -10.86 -3.56
N SER A 779 -26.94 -9.83 -4.32
CA SER A 779 -28.24 -9.72 -5.00
C SER A 779 -28.05 -9.81 -6.51
N ILE A 780 -28.66 -10.82 -7.14
CA ILE A 780 -28.48 -11.15 -8.56
C ILE A 780 -29.84 -11.07 -9.26
N GLY A 781 -29.96 -10.25 -10.30
CA GLY A 781 -31.14 -10.12 -11.14
C GLY A 781 -30.78 -10.25 -12.62
N VAL A 782 -31.05 -11.41 -13.22
CA VAL A 782 -30.63 -11.69 -14.60
C VAL A 782 -31.60 -11.07 -15.59
N GLN A 783 -31.09 -10.27 -16.53
CA GLN A 783 -31.91 -9.67 -17.57
C GLN A 783 -32.26 -10.69 -18.66
N HIS A 784 -33.56 -10.96 -18.83
CA HIS A 784 -34.10 -11.77 -19.92
C HIS A 784 -35.10 -10.97 -20.75
N GLU A 785 -35.31 -11.34 -22.01
CA GLU A 785 -36.24 -10.61 -22.91
C GLU A 785 -37.71 -10.83 -22.53
N ASP A 786 -38.01 -11.93 -21.84
CA ASP A 786 -39.34 -12.40 -21.48
C ASP A 786 -39.69 -12.24 -19.99
N LEU A 787 -38.75 -11.77 -19.17
CA LEU A 787 -38.98 -11.37 -17.77
C LEU A 787 -38.71 -9.88 -17.59
N GLN A 788 -39.67 -9.16 -17.02
CA GLN A 788 -39.63 -7.69 -16.96
C GLN A 788 -39.04 -7.16 -15.66
N TYR A 789 -39.12 -7.92 -14.56
CA TYR A 789 -38.86 -7.38 -13.23
C TYR A 789 -37.68 -8.00 -12.48
N THR A 790 -37.01 -9.03 -13.00
CA THR A 790 -35.86 -9.69 -12.35
C THR A 790 -34.75 -8.72 -11.90
N VAL A 791 -34.39 -7.80 -12.79
CA VAL A 791 -33.43 -6.71 -12.51
C VAL A 791 -33.95 -5.77 -11.42
N ASN A 792 -35.23 -5.42 -11.48
CA ASN A 792 -35.83 -4.48 -10.52
C ASN A 792 -35.99 -5.11 -9.13
N ASP A 793 -36.30 -6.40 -9.09
CA ASP A 793 -36.41 -7.18 -7.87
C ASP A 793 -35.06 -7.21 -7.14
N ALA A 794 -33.98 -7.56 -7.85
CA ALA A 794 -32.63 -7.57 -7.28
C ALA A 794 -32.15 -6.18 -6.83
N LYS A 795 -32.46 -5.12 -7.59
CA LYS A 795 -32.17 -3.72 -7.20
C LYS A 795 -32.84 -3.34 -5.90
N LYS A 796 -34.15 -3.51 -5.81
CA LYS A 796 -34.90 -3.13 -4.61
C LYS A 796 -34.49 -3.97 -3.40
N PHE A 797 -34.16 -5.24 -3.60
CA PHE A 797 -33.64 -6.09 -2.53
C PHE A 797 -32.26 -5.62 -2.03
N ALA A 798 -31.36 -5.23 -2.94
CA ALA A 798 -30.05 -4.67 -2.60
C ALA A 798 -30.17 -3.31 -1.89
N GLU A 799 -31.01 -2.41 -2.40
CA GLU A 799 -31.28 -1.09 -1.81
C GLU A 799 -31.81 -1.20 -0.38
N MET A 800 -32.71 -2.16 -0.13
CA MET A 800 -33.30 -2.42 1.17
C MET A 800 -32.23 -2.72 2.23
N TYR A 801 -31.34 -3.69 1.99
CA TYR A 801 -30.23 -3.97 2.91
C TYR A 801 -29.16 -2.88 2.90
N GLY A 802 -28.99 -2.16 1.78
CA GLY A 802 -28.08 -1.02 1.66
C GLY A 802 -28.37 0.10 2.68
N LYS A 803 -29.65 0.33 3.00
CA LYS A 803 -30.08 1.32 4.02
C LYS A 803 -29.53 1.02 5.42
N LEU A 804 -29.19 -0.23 5.73
CA LEU A 804 -28.61 -0.60 7.02
C LEU A 804 -27.18 -0.06 7.22
N ARG A 805 -26.50 0.40 6.16
CA ARG A 805 -25.19 1.07 6.27
C ARG A 805 -25.24 2.33 7.16
N ASP A 806 -26.40 2.98 7.23
CA ASP A 806 -26.59 4.25 7.94
C ASP A 806 -27.01 4.06 9.42
N ASP A 807 -27.15 2.83 9.90
CA ASP A 807 -27.63 2.52 11.25
C ASP A 807 -26.60 2.77 12.37
N LYS A 808 -25.38 3.22 12.00
CA LYS A 808 -24.22 3.48 12.88
C LYS A 808 -23.75 2.27 13.70
N GLY A 809 -23.87 1.06 13.16
CA GLY A 809 -23.38 -0.14 13.83
C GLY A 809 -24.36 -0.72 14.84
N ARG A 810 -25.64 -0.34 14.77
CA ARG A 810 -26.69 -0.80 15.69
C ARG A 810 -27.06 -2.26 15.44
N THR A 811 -27.16 -2.67 14.18
CA THR A 811 -27.54 -4.04 13.78
C THR A 811 -26.34 -4.81 13.27
N PHE A 812 -25.54 -4.17 12.40
CA PHE A 812 -24.34 -4.76 11.81
C PHE A 812 -23.16 -3.79 11.89
N ARG A 813 -21.98 -4.29 12.25
CA ARG A 813 -20.76 -3.49 12.29
C ARG A 813 -20.38 -2.96 10.89
N LYS A 814 -20.61 -3.78 9.87
CA LYS A 814 -20.31 -3.48 8.47
C LYS A 814 -21.37 -4.14 7.60
N VAL A 815 -21.85 -3.42 6.58
CA VAL A 815 -22.81 -3.92 5.60
C VAL A 815 -22.20 -3.84 4.20
N SER A 816 -21.84 -4.99 3.62
CA SER A 816 -21.39 -5.11 2.23
C SER A 816 -22.57 -5.60 1.39
N VAL A 817 -22.79 -4.96 0.24
CA VAL A 817 -23.87 -5.30 -0.70
C VAL A 817 -23.26 -5.29 -2.08
N ILE A 818 -23.35 -6.44 -2.76
CA ILE A 818 -22.98 -6.64 -4.16
C ILE A 818 -24.28 -6.82 -4.93
N GLU A 819 -24.51 -5.97 -5.91
CA GLU A 819 -25.66 -6.01 -6.82
C GLU A 819 -25.17 -6.40 -8.21
N MET A 820 -25.79 -7.41 -8.83
CA MET A 820 -25.48 -7.88 -10.18
C MET A 820 -26.76 -7.85 -11.02
N THR A 821 -26.93 -6.85 -11.88
CA THR A 821 -28.18 -6.60 -12.61
C THR A 821 -28.01 -6.23 -14.08
N THR A 822 -26.78 -6.01 -14.55
CA THR A 822 -26.50 -5.80 -15.99
C THR A 822 -26.26 -7.12 -16.72
N LYS A 823 -26.37 -7.12 -18.05
CA LYS A 823 -26.07 -8.32 -18.86
C LYS A 823 -24.61 -8.73 -18.68
N GLU A 824 -23.70 -7.78 -18.57
CA GLU A 824 -22.27 -8.04 -18.40
C GLU A 824 -21.97 -8.63 -17.02
N GLU A 825 -22.63 -8.15 -15.96
CA GLU A 825 -22.49 -8.68 -14.60
C GLU A 825 -23.08 -10.08 -14.44
N THR A 826 -24.18 -10.38 -15.12
CA THR A 826 -24.96 -11.61 -14.90
C THR A 826 -24.64 -12.74 -15.88
N THR A 827 -23.43 -12.75 -16.46
CA THR A 827 -22.92 -13.86 -17.27
C THR A 827 -22.63 -15.10 -16.44
N GLU A 828 -22.59 -16.28 -17.07
CA GLU A 828 -22.24 -17.56 -16.44
C GLU A 828 -20.95 -17.44 -15.61
N ARG A 829 -19.91 -16.90 -16.23
CA ARG A 829 -18.58 -16.73 -15.63
C ARG A 829 -18.64 -15.82 -14.41
N ASN A 830 -19.35 -14.70 -14.51
CA ASN A 830 -19.36 -13.67 -13.46
C ASN A 830 -20.21 -14.09 -12.27
N ILE A 831 -21.33 -14.79 -12.47
CA ILE A 831 -22.12 -15.37 -11.38
C ILE A 831 -21.28 -16.41 -10.62
N LYS A 832 -20.60 -17.33 -11.32
CA LYS A 832 -19.72 -18.33 -10.67
C LYS A 832 -18.58 -17.68 -9.91
N ARG A 833 -17.98 -16.64 -10.49
CA ARG A 833 -16.90 -15.86 -9.86
C ARG A 833 -17.37 -15.17 -8.58
N ALA A 834 -18.58 -14.60 -8.56
CA ALA A 834 -19.16 -13.98 -7.37
C ALA A 834 -19.30 -14.99 -6.21
N PHE A 835 -19.82 -16.19 -6.47
CA PHE A 835 -19.90 -17.25 -5.43
C PHE A 835 -18.53 -17.78 -5.01
N LEU A 836 -17.57 -17.88 -5.94
CA LEU A 836 -16.20 -18.27 -5.63
C LEU A 836 -15.51 -17.24 -4.72
N ASN A 837 -15.64 -15.94 -5.04
CA ASN A 837 -15.09 -14.84 -4.25
C ASN A 837 -15.72 -14.80 -2.86
N LEU A 838 -17.06 -14.97 -2.78
CA LEU A 838 -17.76 -15.06 -1.52
C LEU A 838 -17.22 -16.23 -0.67
N SER A 839 -17.01 -17.41 -1.26
CA SER A 839 -16.49 -18.60 -0.56
C SER A 839 -15.03 -18.52 -0.10
N ARG A 840 -14.21 -17.67 -0.72
CA ARG A 840 -12.79 -17.47 -0.40
C ARG A 840 -12.55 -16.34 0.59
N ASN A 841 -13.62 -15.71 1.07
CA ASN A 841 -13.52 -14.58 1.96
C ASN A 841 -13.20 -15.01 3.40
N ASN A 842 -11.90 -15.07 3.72
CA ASN A 842 -11.39 -15.42 5.04
C ASN A 842 -11.72 -14.39 6.14
N THR A 843 -12.42 -13.29 5.83
CA THR A 843 -12.90 -12.31 6.83
C THR A 843 -14.27 -12.65 7.40
N ILE A 844 -15.00 -13.58 6.77
CA ILE A 844 -16.31 -14.04 7.23
C ILE A 844 -16.10 -14.95 8.44
N SER A 845 -16.60 -14.53 9.58
CA SER A 845 -16.64 -15.31 10.83
C SER A 845 -17.98 -16.02 11.01
N ASP A 846 -18.05 -16.97 11.94
CA ASP A 846 -19.25 -17.72 12.32
C ASP A 846 -20.42 -16.84 12.80
N ASP A 847 -20.12 -15.66 13.34
CA ASP A 847 -21.12 -14.69 13.78
C ASP A 847 -21.72 -13.85 12.65
N ASP A 848 -21.04 -13.72 11.51
CA ASP A 848 -21.46 -12.88 10.38
C ASP A 848 -22.70 -13.44 9.65
N LEU A 849 -23.46 -12.58 8.97
CA LEU A 849 -24.64 -12.94 8.19
C LEU A 849 -24.36 -12.77 6.68
N ILE A 850 -24.65 -13.80 5.90
CA ILE A 850 -24.58 -13.83 4.45
C ILE A 850 -26.01 -13.95 3.92
N VAL A 851 -26.43 -12.97 3.13
CA VAL A 851 -27.73 -12.95 2.45
C VAL A 851 -27.50 -13.04 0.95
N VAL A 852 -28.11 -14.02 0.30
CA VAL A 852 -28.05 -14.16 -1.16
C VAL A 852 -29.47 -14.05 -1.71
N PHE A 853 -29.67 -13.23 -2.73
CA PHE A 853 -30.93 -13.09 -3.45
C PHE A 853 -30.69 -13.36 -4.93
N ILE A 854 -31.52 -14.20 -5.54
CA ILE A 854 -31.40 -14.57 -6.96
C ILE A 854 -32.78 -14.45 -7.61
N SER A 855 -32.89 -13.62 -8.64
CA SER A 855 -34.05 -13.51 -9.52
C SER A 855 -33.61 -13.78 -10.98
N SER A 856 -34.05 -14.90 -11.54
CA SER A 856 -33.57 -15.42 -12.83
C SER A 856 -34.50 -16.51 -13.38
N HIS A 857 -34.33 -16.89 -14.65
CA HIS A 857 -34.86 -18.15 -15.16
C HIS A 857 -34.11 -19.35 -14.59
N GLY A 858 -34.83 -20.45 -14.36
CA GLY A 858 -34.25 -21.73 -13.95
C GLY A 858 -34.71 -22.87 -14.85
N LYS A 859 -33.85 -23.86 -15.06
CA LYS A 859 -34.13 -25.06 -15.87
C LYS A 859 -33.62 -26.31 -15.16
N VAL A 860 -34.28 -27.44 -15.37
CA VAL A 860 -33.73 -28.74 -14.99
C VAL A 860 -33.07 -29.41 -16.19
N MET A 861 -31.78 -29.70 -16.05
CA MET A 861 -30.95 -30.40 -17.02
C MET A 861 -30.78 -31.87 -16.64
N ASP A 862 -30.71 -32.73 -17.65
CA ASP A 862 -30.41 -34.18 -17.54
C ASP A 862 -31.30 -34.97 -16.57
N GLY A 863 -32.46 -34.40 -16.24
CA GLY A 863 -33.39 -34.94 -15.23
C GLY A 863 -32.85 -34.93 -13.80
N ASN A 864 -31.63 -34.40 -13.55
CA ASN A 864 -30.98 -34.47 -12.24
C ASN A 864 -30.19 -33.23 -11.79
N ARG A 865 -30.23 -32.10 -12.52
CA ARG A 865 -29.50 -30.88 -12.15
C ARG A 865 -30.36 -29.64 -12.33
N TYR A 866 -30.51 -28.81 -11.29
CA TYR A 866 -31.17 -27.51 -11.40
C TYR A 866 -30.12 -26.46 -11.75
N VAL A 867 -30.34 -25.74 -12.83
CA VAL A 867 -29.43 -24.70 -13.32
C VAL A 867 -30.16 -23.37 -13.45
N LEU A 868 -29.43 -22.29 -13.21
CA LEU A 868 -29.86 -20.93 -13.55
C LEU A 868 -29.44 -20.61 -14.98
N LEU A 869 -30.22 -19.77 -15.65
CA LEU A 869 -29.91 -19.26 -16.99
C LEU A 869 -29.32 -17.85 -16.85
N PRO A 870 -28.02 -17.66 -17.10
CA PRO A 870 -27.37 -16.35 -17.07
C PRO A 870 -27.73 -15.50 -18.29
N SER A 871 -27.27 -14.25 -18.32
CA SER A 871 -27.55 -13.30 -19.42
C SER A 871 -26.96 -13.70 -20.77
N ASP A 872 -25.88 -14.49 -20.76
CA ASP A 872 -25.17 -15.05 -21.91
C ASP A 872 -25.54 -16.52 -22.20
N TYR A 873 -26.65 -16.99 -21.62
CA TYR A 873 -27.18 -18.32 -21.89
C TYR A 873 -27.41 -18.53 -23.40
N ASP A 874 -26.79 -19.59 -23.94
CA ASP A 874 -26.99 -20.03 -25.30
C ASP A 874 -27.60 -21.44 -25.30
N PRO A 875 -28.84 -21.63 -25.80
CA PRO A 875 -29.48 -22.94 -25.85
C PRO A 875 -28.74 -23.96 -26.74
N GLN A 876 -27.84 -23.54 -27.63
CA GLN A 876 -26.97 -24.46 -28.39
C GLN A 876 -25.79 -24.99 -27.55
N TYR A 877 -25.44 -24.30 -26.47
CA TYR A 877 -24.28 -24.58 -25.61
C TYR A 877 -24.69 -24.64 -24.12
N GLU A 878 -25.84 -25.25 -23.83
CA GLU A 878 -26.43 -25.28 -22.48
C GLU A 878 -25.53 -25.92 -21.41
N GLU A 879 -24.63 -26.83 -21.78
CA GLU A 879 -23.68 -27.47 -20.85
C GLU A 879 -22.62 -26.51 -20.28
N ILE A 880 -22.33 -25.40 -20.98
CA ILE A 880 -21.24 -24.47 -20.65
C ILE A 880 -21.72 -23.02 -20.45
N THR A 881 -22.99 -22.72 -20.72
CA THR A 881 -23.59 -21.39 -20.56
C THR A 881 -24.65 -21.36 -19.45
N THR A 882 -24.56 -22.29 -18.49
CA THR A 882 -25.48 -22.39 -17.34
C THR A 882 -24.73 -22.43 -16.00
N VAL A 883 -25.41 -22.01 -14.94
CA VAL A 883 -24.87 -22.04 -13.57
C VAL A 883 -25.54 -23.15 -12.79
N ASP A 884 -24.75 -24.14 -12.33
CA ASP A 884 -25.26 -25.30 -11.60
C ASP A 884 -25.54 -24.91 -10.15
N PHE A 885 -26.78 -25.10 -9.71
CA PHE A 885 -27.21 -24.62 -8.40
C PHE A 885 -26.54 -25.38 -7.25
N ASP A 886 -26.22 -26.66 -7.42
CA ASP A 886 -25.54 -27.42 -6.36
C ASP A 886 -24.03 -27.16 -6.37
N GLU A 887 -23.41 -27.31 -7.54
CA GLU A 887 -21.95 -27.29 -7.68
C GLU A 887 -21.35 -25.89 -7.61
N ASP A 888 -22.02 -24.90 -8.20
CA ASP A 888 -21.51 -23.52 -8.30
C ASP A 888 -22.01 -22.62 -7.18
N ILE A 889 -23.19 -22.91 -6.60
CA ILE A 889 -23.80 -22.08 -5.55
C ILE A 889 -23.75 -22.77 -4.19
N LEU A 890 -24.51 -23.86 -3.98
CA LEU A 890 -24.67 -24.44 -2.65
C LEU A 890 -23.35 -24.98 -2.09
N LYS A 891 -22.55 -25.68 -2.89
CA LYS A 891 -21.23 -26.18 -2.48
C LYS A 891 -20.28 -25.06 -2.05
N ARG A 892 -20.36 -23.88 -2.67
CA ARG A 892 -19.56 -22.71 -2.30
C ARG A 892 -20.04 -22.10 -0.98
N LEU A 893 -21.34 -21.99 -0.79
CA LEU A 893 -21.93 -21.47 0.45
C LEU A 893 -21.74 -22.43 1.65
N ARG A 894 -21.72 -23.75 1.44
CA ARG A 894 -21.46 -24.76 2.49
C ARG A 894 -20.10 -24.59 3.17
N ASN A 895 -19.10 -24.11 2.44
CA ASN A 895 -17.72 -23.98 2.93
C ASN A 895 -17.46 -22.69 3.70
N LEU A 896 -18.47 -21.83 3.87
CA LEU A 896 -18.36 -20.60 4.64
C LEU A 896 -18.71 -20.83 6.11
N ASP A 897 -18.09 -20.08 7.03
CA ASP A 897 -18.36 -20.24 8.46
C ASP A 897 -19.61 -19.45 8.94
N GLY A 898 -19.95 -18.32 8.32
CA GLY A 898 -21.04 -17.44 8.77
C GLY A 898 -22.47 -18.00 8.59
N LYS A 899 -23.48 -17.31 9.09
CA LYS A 899 -24.90 -17.68 8.93
C LYS A 899 -25.38 -17.36 7.52
N LYS A 900 -26.12 -18.25 6.85
CA LYS A 900 -26.53 -18.04 5.45
C LYS A 900 -28.05 -17.99 5.31
N LEU A 901 -28.53 -17.01 4.57
CA LEU A 901 -29.93 -16.82 4.22
C LEU A 901 -30.03 -16.64 2.69
N LEU A 902 -30.73 -17.54 2.01
CA LEU A 902 -30.82 -17.58 0.55
C LEU A 902 -32.26 -17.38 0.10
N PHE A 903 -32.49 -16.42 -0.78
CA PHE A 903 -33.78 -16.12 -1.40
C PHE A 903 -33.71 -16.43 -2.90
N ILE A 904 -34.66 -17.23 -3.37
CA ILE A 904 -34.72 -17.69 -4.75
C ILE A 904 -36.06 -17.27 -5.34
N ASP A 905 -36.04 -16.22 -6.14
CA ASP A 905 -37.16 -15.79 -6.98
C ASP A 905 -36.98 -16.30 -8.42
N ALA A 906 -36.93 -17.62 -8.55
CA ALA A 906 -36.76 -18.32 -9.82
C ALA A 906 -37.68 -19.54 -9.85
N CYS A 907 -38.68 -19.55 -10.73
CA CYS A 907 -39.58 -20.71 -10.92
C CYS A 907 -40.06 -20.84 -12.38
N HIS A 908 -39.82 -22.02 -12.99
CA HIS A 908 -40.61 -22.71 -14.03
C HIS A 908 -41.31 -21.91 -15.14
N SER A 909 -40.77 -20.79 -15.60
CA SER A 909 -41.22 -20.03 -16.77
C SER A 909 -41.22 -20.93 -18.03
N GLY A 910 -42.42 -21.25 -18.52
CA GLY A 910 -42.66 -22.30 -19.51
C GLY A 910 -41.86 -22.17 -20.81
N SER A 911 -41.06 -23.20 -21.09
CA SER A 911 -40.76 -23.75 -22.41
C SER A 911 -40.55 -22.73 -23.56
N ALA A 912 -39.32 -22.26 -23.72
CA ALA A 912 -38.77 -22.04 -25.05
C ALA A 912 -38.47 -23.41 -25.69
N GLY A 913 -39.52 -24.04 -26.23
CA GLY A 913 -39.48 -25.12 -27.22
C GLY A 913 -38.51 -26.30 -27.02
N SER A 914 -38.92 -27.32 -26.26
CA SER A 914 -38.73 -28.75 -26.62
C SER A 914 -39.31 -29.70 -25.55
N ARG A 915 -39.89 -30.80 -26.06
CA ARG A 915 -40.57 -31.96 -25.46
C ARG A 915 -40.56 -32.17 -23.93
N SER A 916 -41.78 -32.41 -23.43
CA SER A 916 -42.19 -32.86 -22.09
C SER A 916 -41.31 -33.91 -21.41
N PHE A 917 -40.81 -33.58 -20.23
CA PHE A 917 -40.48 -34.50 -19.14
C PHE A 917 -41.24 -34.04 -17.88
N SER A 918 -41.69 -34.98 -17.05
CA SER A 918 -42.67 -34.72 -15.99
C SER A 918 -42.16 -33.77 -14.91
N ASP A 919 -42.86 -32.64 -14.76
CA ASP A 919 -42.64 -31.53 -13.81
C ASP A 919 -42.44 -31.96 -12.33
N ALA A 920 -42.83 -33.18 -11.94
CA ALA A 920 -42.66 -33.69 -10.58
C ALA A 920 -41.20 -34.05 -10.19
N ALA A 921 -40.31 -34.32 -11.17
CA ALA A 921 -38.93 -34.73 -10.91
C ALA A 921 -38.02 -33.54 -10.56
N ALA A 922 -38.17 -32.42 -11.27
CA ALA A 922 -37.49 -31.15 -10.99
C ALA A 922 -37.70 -30.70 -9.53
N SER A 923 -38.93 -30.86 -9.06
CA SER A 923 -39.37 -30.32 -7.78
C SER A 923 -39.09 -31.24 -6.60
N LYS A 924 -39.07 -32.56 -6.81
CA LYS A 924 -38.51 -33.49 -5.82
C LYS A 924 -37.03 -33.19 -5.59
N MET A 925 -36.32 -32.77 -6.63
CA MET A 925 -34.89 -32.54 -6.58
C MET A 925 -34.46 -31.23 -5.96
N VAL A 926 -35.15 -30.12 -6.24
CA VAL A 926 -34.93 -28.87 -5.49
C VAL A 926 -35.12 -29.13 -3.99
N ASN A 927 -36.13 -29.93 -3.61
CA ASN A 927 -36.30 -30.35 -2.21
C ASN A 927 -35.22 -31.30 -1.70
N ASP A 928 -34.78 -32.31 -2.47
CA ASP A 928 -33.70 -33.21 -2.06
C ASP A 928 -32.35 -32.48 -1.92
N LEU A 929 -32.10 -31.46 -2.75
CA LEU A 929 -30.94 -30.55 -2.66
C LEU A 929 -31.01 -29.71 -1.37
N ILE A 930 -32.19 -29.12 -1.12
CA ILE A 930 -32.55 -28.38 0.11
C ILE A 930 -32.57 -29.32 1.35
N ASN A 931 -32.64 -30.64 1.18
CA ASN A 931 -32.63 -31.64 2.24
C ASN A 931 -31.23 -31.98 2.80
N SER A 932 -30.16 -31.46 2.20
CA SER A 932 -28.78 -31.90 2.48
C SER A 932 -27.86 -30.85 3.16
N THR A 933 -28.35 -29.64 3.43
CA THR A 933 -27.49 -28.47 3.77
C THR A 933 -27.66 -28.01 5.23
N ALA A 934 -26.71 -28.28 6.12
CA ALA A 934 -26.70 -27.74 7.48
C ALA A 934 -26.20 -26.28 7.53
N GLY A 935 -26.83 -25.40 8.33
CA GLY A 935 -26.34 -24.04 8.61
C GLY A 935 -26.78 -22.95 7.63
N MET A 936 -27.86 -23.19 6.88
CA MET A 936 -28.44 -22.28 5.89
C MET A 936 -29.97 -22.28 5.98
N GLU A 937 -30.57 -21.11 5.77
CA GLU A 937 -32.01 -20.91 5.61
C GLU A 937 -32.31 -20.58 4.15
N ILE A 938 -33.29 -21.24 3.53
CA ILE A 938 -33.65 -21.02 2.13
C ILE A 938 -35.13 -20.66 2.01
N PHE A 939 -35.41 -19.55 1.31
CA PHE A 939 -36.73 -19.12 0.91
C PHE A 939 -36.86 -19.19 -0.61
N ALA A 940 -37.86 -19.91 -1.11
CA ALA A 940 -38.18 -20.00 -2.53
C ALA A 940 -39.55 -19.39 -2.82
N SER A 941 -39.68 -18.73 -3.97
CA SER A 941 -40.86 -17.92 -4.31
C SER A 941 -42.14 -18.71 -4.58
N CYS A 942 -42.06 -20.01 -4.88
CA CYS A 942 -43.20 -20.85 -5.19
C CYS A 942 -43.00 -22.30 -4.71
N ALA A 943 -44.09 -23.10 -4.68
CA ALA A 943 -44.04 -24.52 -4.41
C ALA A 943 -43.81 -25.34 -5.70
N ASN A 944 -43.54 -26.63 -5.52
CA ASN A 944 -43.11 -27.61 -6.53
C ASN A 944 -43.86 -27.64 -7.89
N ASN A 945 -45.10 -27.17 -7.97
CA ASN A 945 -45.92 -27.24 -9.19
C ASN A 945 -46.54 -25.87 -9.55
N GLU A 946 -45.93 -24.78 -9.10
CA GLU A 946 -46.46 -23.43 -9.22
C GLU A 946 -45.47 -22.52 -9.97
N PHE A 947 -45.94 -21.37 -10.45
CA PHE A 947 -45.10 -20.39 -11.13
C PHE A 947 -44.83 -19.22 -10.18
N SER A 948 -43.66 -18.58 -10.31
CA SER A 948 -43.45 -17.25 -9.74
C SER A 948 -44.02 -16.20 -10.71
N TYR A 949 -44.82 -15.28 -10.21
CA TYR A 949 -45.49 -14.26 -11.01
C TYR A 949 -44.94 -12.86 -10.75
N GLU A 950 -44.86 -12.07 -11.82
CA GLU A 950 -44.58 -10.65 -11.81
C GLU A 950 -45.77 -9.84 -12.36
N ASP A 951 -45.96 -8.61 -11.88
CA ASP A 951 -47.04 -7.72 -12.35
C ASP A 951 -46.63 -6.23 -12.32
N PRO A 952 -47.01 -5.44 -13.34
CA PRO A 952 -46.79 -4.00 -13.33
C PRO A 952 -47.38 -3.26 -12.13
N GLN A 953 -48.47 -3.77 -11.52
CA GLN A 953 -49.05 -3.17 -10.31
C GLN A 953 -48.15 -3.31 -9.09
N TRP A 954 -47.35 -4.37 -9.02
CA TRP A 954 -46.36 -4.56 -7.97
C TRP A 954 -45.03 -3.91 -8.32
N ASN A 955 -44.81 -3.67 -9.62
CA ASN A 955 -43.56 -3.23 -10.20
C ASN A 955 -42.40 -4.15 -9.77
N ASN A 956 -42.68 -5.44 -9.55
CA ASN A 956 -41.83 -6.48 -8.95
C ASN A 956 -42.45 -7.88 -9.20
N GLY A 957 -41.71 -8.94 -8.89
CA GLY A 957 -42.26 -10.25 -8.55
C GLY A 957 -43.12 -10.22 -7.28
N ALA A 958 -44.15 -11.07 -7.19
CA ALA A 958 -45.04 -11.14 -6.02
C ALA A 958 -44.27 -11.45 -4.72
N PHE A 959 -43.27 -12.33 -4.82
CA PHE A 959 -42.41 -12.72 -3.71
C PHE A 959 -41.53 -11.56 -3.23
N THR A 960 -40.84 -10.91 -4.16
CA THR A 960 -40.03 -9.72 -3.86
C THR A 960 -40.88 -8.57 -3.29
N LYS A 961 -42.08 -8.35 -3.81
CA LYS A 961 -43.03 -7.36 -3.25
C LYS A 961 -43.39 -7.66 -1.81
N ALA A 962 -43.68 -8.91 -1.46
CA ALA A 962 -44.00 -9.29 -0.09
C ALA A 962 -42.81 -9.08 0.87
N ILE A 963 -41.58 -9.41 0.46
CA ILE A 963 -40.39 -9.18 1.30
C ILE A 963 -40.18 -7.68 1.56
N ILE A 964 -40.33 -6.84 0.53
CA ILE A 964 -40.18 -5.38 0.68
C ILE A 964 -41.27 -4.81 1.61
N GLU A 965 -42.52 -5.27 1.47
CA GLU A 965 -43.62 -4.88 2.36
C GLU A 965 -43.33 -5.28 3.82
N ALA A 966 -42.75 -6.48 4.03
CA ALA A 966 -42.32 -6.96 5.33
C ALA A 966 -41.30 -5.99 5.97
N PHE A 967 -40.24 -5.63 5.22
CA PHE A 967 -39.13 -4.86 5.78
C PHE A 967 -39.40 -3.35 5.87
N ASN A 968 -40.38 -2.82 5.12
CA ASN A 968 -40.83 -1.43 5.22
C ASN A 968 -41.90 -1.20 6.30
N ASN A 969 -42.34 -2.25 6.99
CA ASN A 969 -43.46 -2.20 7.94
C ASN A 969 -44.76 -1.63 7.33
N GLU A 970 -45.07 -2.02 6.10
CA GLU A 970 -46.28 -1.54 5.40
C GLU A 970 -47.55 -2.15 6.02
N THR A 971 -48.60 -1.34 6.17
CA THR A 971 -49.95 -1.85 6.45
C THR A 971 -50.57 -2.34 5.14
N VAL A 972 -50.84 -3.64 5.05
CA VAL A 972 -51.42 -4.29 3.88
C VAL A 972 -52.81 -4.84 4.18
N ASP A 973 -53.73 -4.74 3.23
CA ASP A 973 -55.04 -5.38 3.31
C ASP A 973 -54.94 -6.80 2.74
N ILE A 974 -55.32 -7.80 3.54
CA ILE A 974 -55.46 -9.20 3.15
C ILE A 974 -56.90 -9.63 3.50
N ASP A 975 -57.70 -9.87 2.47
CA ASP A 975 -59.08 -10.35 2.55
C ASP A 975 -60.01 -9.51 3.48
N GLY A 976 -59.77 -8.19 3.56
CA GLY A 976 -60.56 -7.25 4.36
C GLY A 976 -59.96 -6.94 5.74
N ASN A 977 -58.83 -7.57 6.10
CA ASN A 977 -58.09 -7.33 7.32
C ASN A 977 -56.83 -6.50 7.03
N LYS A 978 -56.67 -5.37 7.72
CA LYS A 978 -55.44 -4.56 7.66
C LYS A 978 -54.38 -5.14 8.59
N ILE A 979 -53.32 -5.68 8.00
CA ILE A 979 -52.20 -6.35 8.69
C ILE A 979 -50.96 -5.47 8.53
N HIS A 980 -50.20 -5.27 9.61
CA HIS A 980 -48.86 -4.66 9.50
C HIS A 980 -47.82 -5.76 9.34
N ALA A 981 -46.80 -5.47 8.55
CA ALA A 981 -45.66 -6.36 8.38
C ALA A 981 -44.90 -6.69 9.69
N ASP A 982 -44.95 -5.84 10.72
CA ASP A 982 -44.42 -6.09 12.08
C ASP A 982 -45.42 -6.74 13.06
N LYS A 983 -46.69 -6.95 12.65
CA LYS A 983 -47.76 -7.46 13.50
C LYS A 983 -48.62 -8.49 12.77
N TYR A 984 -48.20 -9.74 12.89
CA TYR A 984 -49.16 -10.84 12.93
C TYR A 984 -49.99 -10.77 14.20
N THR A 985 -51.13 -10.07 14.11
CA THR A 985 -52.20 -10.19 15.11
C THR A 985 -53.39 -10.89 14.47
N GLU A 986 -53.30 -12.20 14.27
CA GLU A 986 -54.46 -13.11 14.29
C GLU A 986 -54.03 -14.59 14.43
N TYR A 987 -53.12 -14.86 15.37
CA TYR A 987 -53.07 -16.14 16.06
C TYR A 987 -52.91 -15.83 17.55
N ASN A 988 -53.69 -16.50 18.41
CA ASN A 988 -53.71 -16.26 19.85
C ASN A 988 -52.32 -16.45 20.48
N GLY A 989 -51.50 -15.39 20.58
CA GLY A 989 -50.21 -15.49 21.25
C GLY A 989 -49.21 -14.36 20.97
N LYS A 990 -49.44 -13.17 21.56
CA LYS A 990 -48.52 -12.03 21.74
C LYS A 990 -48.06 -11.27 20.48
N LYS A 991 -47.98 -9.94 20.65
CA LYS A 991 -47.21 -8.95 19.86
C LYS A 991 -45.85 -9.53 19.40
N ASP A 992 -45.18 -8.87 18.45
CA ASP A 992 -43.70 -8.69 18.49
C ASP A 992 -43.29 -8.78 19.97
N GLN A 993 -42.71 -9.93 20.36
CA GLN A 993 -42.62 -10.22 21.79
C GLN A 993 -41.71 -9.18 22.49
N GLY A 994 -40.91 -8.40 21.73
CA GLY A 994 -39.99 -7.37 22.19
C GLY A 994 -40.44 -5.91 22.02
N SER A 995 -41.21 -5.55 20.98
CA SER A 995 -41.41 -4.13 20.57
C SER A 995 -40.07 -3.44 20.29
N ASP A 996 -39.13 -4.13 19.63
CA ASP A 996 -37.72 -3.73 19.51
C ASP A 996 -37.30 -3.23 18.11
N GLY A 997 -38.19 -3.33 17.12
CA GLY A 997 -37.97 -2.83 15.76
C GLY A 997 -37.14 -3.77 14.87
N ILE A 998 -37.08 -5.06 15.20
CA ILE A 998 -36.29 -6.08 14.49
C ILE A 998 -37.24 -7.08 13.81
N ILE A 999 -36.92 -7.49 12.59
CA ILE A 999 -37.58 -8.61 11.90
C ILE A 999 -36.72 -9.86 12.02
N THR A 1000 -37.32 -10.94 12.50
CA THR A 1000 -36.73 -12.28 12.61
C THR A 1000 -37.06 -13.15 11.40
N ILE A 1001 -36.40 -14.32 11.30
CA ILE A 1001 -36.65 -15.30 10.24
C ILE A 1001 -38.10 -15.81 10.27
N GLU A 1002 -38.63 -16.11 11.47
CA GLU A 1002 -39.97 -16.68 11.59
C GLU A 1002 -41.05 -15.65 11.24
N GLU A 1003 -40.89 -14.38 11.64
CA GLU A 1003 -41.81 -13.30 11.28
C GLU A 1003 -41.86 -13.07 9.76
N LEU A 1004 -40.70 -13.04 9.10
CA LEU A 1004 -40.65 -12.89 7.65
C LEU A 1004 -41.33 -14.07 6.94
N LYS A 1005 -41.08 -15.29 7.42
CA LYS A 1005 -41.66 -16.52 6.87
C LYS A 1005 -43.18 -16.53 6.98
N GLU A 1006 -43.72 -16.26 8.16
CA GLU A 1006 -45.17 -16.17 8.35
C GLU A 1006 -45.79 -15.11 7.42
N PHE A 1007 -45.14 -13.96 7.25
CA PHE A 1007 -45.66 -12.88 6.39
C PHE A 1007 -45.69 -13.25 4.92
N VAL A 1008 -44.56 -13.72 4.40
CA VAL A 1008 -44.42 -14.05 2.98
C VAL A 1008 -45.37 -15.21 2.60
N GLN A 1009 -45.58 -16.19 3.48
CA GLN A 1009 -46.48 -17.32 3.26
C GLN A 1009 -47.97 -16.95 3.12
N GLN A 1010 -48.40 -15.80 3.64
CA GLN A 1010 -49.79 -15.35 3.47
C GLN A 1010 -49.90 -14.26 2.40
N ARG A 1011 -48.92 -13.36 2.33
CA ARG A 1011 -48.98 -12.20 1.44
C ARG A 1011 -48.82 -12.57 -0.03
N VAL A 1012 -47.91 -13.49 -0.37
CA VAL A 1012 -47.68 -13.89 -1.77
C VAL A 1012 -48.90 -14.58 -2.38
N PRO A 1013 -49.53 -15.60 -1.75
CA PRO A 1013 -50.76 -16.19 -2.28
C PRO A 1013 -51.88 -15.16 -2.46
N TYR A 1014 -52.02 -14.21 -1.52
CA TYR A 1014 -53.00 -13.15 -1.62
C TYR A 1014 -52.77 -12.22 -2.83
N LEU A 1015 -51.53 -11.75 -3.03
CA LEU A 1015 -51.17 -10.89 -4.17
C LEU A 1015 -51.52 -11.59 -5.49
N VAL A 1016 -51.04 -12.83 -5.66
CA VAL A 1016 -51.19 -13.57 -6.92
C VAL A 1016 -52.64 -13.96 -7.17
N LYS A 1017 -53.38 -14.40 -6.15
CA LYS A 1017 -54.79 -14.75 -6.31
C LYS A 1017 -55.64 -13.54 -6.73
N ASN A 1018 -55.39 -12.36 -6.17
CA ASN A 1018 -56.19 -11.18 -6.48
C ASN A 1018 -55.85 -10.52 -7.82
N VAL A 1019 -54.58 -10.52 -8.23
CA VAL A 1019 -54.15 -9.85 -9.47
C VAL A 1019 -54.13 -10.80 -10.67
N LYS A 1020 -53.70 -12.04 -10.47
CA LYS A 1020 -53.53 -13.03 -11.55
C LYS A 1020 -54.60 -14.11 -11.56
N ASN A 1021 -55.37 -14.28 -10.47
CA ASN A 1021 -56.30 -15.41 -10.27
C ASN A 1021 -55.62 -16.78 -10.44
N LYS A 1022 -54.42 -16.92 -9.86
CA LYS A 1022 -53.60 -18.14 -9.87
C LYS A 1022 -53.04 -18.40 -8.46
N GLU A 1023 -52.34 -19.52 -8.30
CA GLU A 1023 -51.71 -19.91 -7.03
C GLU A 1023 -50.18 -19.74 -7.11
N GLN A 1024 -49.62 -19.20 -6.04
CA GLN A 1024 -48.18 -19.13 -5.76
C GLN A 1024 -48.01 -19.14 -4.25
N ASN A 1025 -47.43 -20.21 -3.73
CA ASN A 1025 -47.23 -20.49 -2.32
C ASN A 1025 -45.73 -20.59 -2.05
N PRO A 1026 -45.11 -19.56 -1.46
CA PRO A 1026 -43.68 -19.56 -1.21
C PRO A 1026 -43.32 -20.62 -0.16
N THR A 1027 -42.15 -21.22 -0.32
CA THR A 1027 -41.65 -22.26 0.58
C THR A 1027 -40.42 -21.75 1.33
N ASN A 1028 -40.27 -22.23 2.56
CA ASN A 1028 -39.13 -21.92 3.41
C ASN A 1028 -38.65 -23.22 4.07
N LYS A 1029 -37.35 -23.36 4.26
CA LYS A 1029 -36.81 -24.46 5.05
C LYS A 1029 -35.69 -24.02 5.98
N SER A 1030 -35.85 -24.41 7.24
CA SER A 1030 -34.87 -24.20 8.31
C SER A 1030 -34.01 -25.42 8.59
N THR A 1031 -32.75 -25.14 8.92
CA THR A 1031 -31.81 -26.11 9.47
C THR A 1031 -31.52 -25.69 10.91
N GLU A 1032 -31.59 -26.61 11.87
CA GLU A 1032 -31.60 -26.40 13.35
C GLU A 1032 -30.47 -25.51 13.95
N LEU A 1033 -29.59 -24.94 13.13
CA LEU A 1033 -28.41 -24.15 13.50
C LEU A 1033 -28.62 -22.63 13.56
N LEU A 1034 -29.69 -22.09 12.97
CA LEU A 1034 -30.04 -20.67 13.11
C LEU A 1034 -31.05 -20.53 14.27
N LYS A 1035 -30.64 -19.85 15.35
CA LYS A 1035 -31.54 -19.55 16.47
C LYS A 1035 -32.75 -18.78 15.95
N GLU A 1036 -33.94 -19.17 16.39
CA GLU A 1036 -35.24 -18.59 15.99
C GLU A 1036 -35.30 -17.05 16.17
N ASP A 1037 -34.45 -16.48 17.03
CA ASP A 1037 -34.38 -15.04 17.35
C ASP A 1037 -33.29 -14.25 16.56
N LEU A 1038 -32.77 -14.75 15.43
CA LEU A 1038 -31.74 -14.03 14.69
C LEU A 1038 -32.32 -12.74 14.05
N PRO A 1039 -31.84 -11.54 14.41
CA PRO A 1039 -32.23 -10.30 13.73
C PRO A 1039 -31.70 -10.33 12.29
N ILE A 1040 -32.60 -10.35 11.30
CA ILE A 1040 -32.21 -10.32 9.88
C ILE A 1040 -32.38 -8.93 9.26
N TYR A 1041 -33.21 -8.06 9.87
CA TYR A 1041 -33.40 -6.69 9.41
C TYR A 1041 -33.88 -5.77 10.54
N LEU A 1042 -33.49 -4.48 10.52
CA LEU A 1042 -33.97 -3.45 11.46
C LEU A 1042 -34.95 -2.52 10.74
N VAL A 1043 -36.15 -2.40 11.30
CA VAL A 1043 -37.20 -1.46 10.87
C VAL A 1043 -36.96 -0.13 11.58
N ASN A 1044 -36.92 0.96 10.82
CA ASN A 1044 -36.74 2.32 11.37
C ASN A 1044 -37.99 2.86 12.07
#